data_AF-A0A4Y9RC72-F1
#
_entry.id   AF-A0A4Y9RC72-F1
#
_cell.length_a   1.000
_cell.length_b   1.000
_cell.length_c   1.000
_cell.angle_alpha   90.00
_cell.angle_beta   90.00
_cell.angle_gamma   90.00
#
_symmetry.space_group_name_H-M   'P 1'
#
loop_
_entity.id
_entity.type
_entity.pdbx_description
1 polymer ?
#
loop_
_entity_poly.entity_id
_entity_poly.type
_entity_poly.pdbx_seq_one_letter_code
_entity_poly.pdbx_strand_id
1 'polypeptide(L)'
;MTYTVNDVQKLYVAFFNRPADKLGEAFWLDKLNTGAATPASIAAAFAGSAEYKSLYAGMDAAQTVAQLYTNLFGRAAVADEVTFWGLRLLQGKETVDTIAMSLATYAQGTDMDAIVAKTSAAVAFTAALDTVPEITGYSGLAANANARTWLAGVKDATTLASATGATALNTAISGAVDAANGAAGQTFTLTNGVDHVVGTAGNDIINAPLAVNPATGAATIATAGSFDSIDGGAGVDTLNIYVTGATAAAPSITVTNVENINFTDDNSLTADVSAWGGSTVSVVQAAGNAAAQAITAAAPTVSVKGGSTVGITDGSAKANVVTTANVDSNGGKATITGTAIANVSLANSAQAADIVNAGATGKATLNLTVNNVTGGAIITDTKDEYSTVNITATGKKSSIELDGKTGAAFAGKTLSVGGDAALTLKVNAASALTTVTVSGSGGLTSDLSAGTVTSIDASASTGANVITVDGTKATYKGGSGNDTVTLAAAPTKAIDGGAGTDTVAFSGVTDLSTLNKTALANVTNFEVLQLTGVVGTAATPAKNTLDVSALPTGFNGVVVNTTTDKGDLIINKVATGFNFTELASQTFKSTIALKTDGLSDVLNLNLGNAKSAAIDAKTGGGVVATGFETVNITSSADTSAAAVQHKLNLTDATATSLAISGAAGVDFTGSTLSAVATVSAASATGDIKIDLTGGLTTGVTVTTGTGNDTIKSAAAAGKVDTINSGTGNDNITVGDGDNVINAGGGTAAVGVTIVAGNGENSITVGGSGKSSITVGSGNNVVVGGAGADTVHVGSGANTLTLGAGKDVVVFDAVSSSSAIFTTVKDAAAGDSFDFGTVAAIANGTAKLGAALTSGVNDYQTFLNAAAGKGAGVVSWFQFGGDTYVVEDVSATNSFAAGTDHIVKLTGLIDLSGATIAGNVITLV
;
A
#
# COMPACT_ATOMS: atom_id res chain seq x y z
N MET A 1 -9.18 -66.73 -18.73
CA MET A 1 -9.93 -66.26 -19.92
C MET A 1 -9.45 -64.86 -20.22
N THR A 2 -9.09 -64.58 -21.47
CA THR A 2 -8.70 -63.22 -21.89
C THR A 2 -9.97 -62.50 -22.33
N TYR A 3 -10.27 -61.37 -21.70
CA TYR A 3 -11.39 -60.50 -22.06
C TYR A 3 -11.03 -59.65 -23.27
N THR A 4 -12.03 -59.33 -24.08
CA THR A 4 -11.92 -58.58 -25.33
C THR A 4 -12.62 -57.23 -25.23
N VAL A 5 -12.37 -56.33 -26.19
CA VAL A 5 -13.10 -55.05 -26.33
C VAL A 5 -14.61 -55.28 -26.39
N ASN A 6 -15.07 -56.35 -27.06
CA ASN A 6 -16.49 -56.71 -27.11
C ASN A 6 -17.09 -56.96 -25.73
N ASP A 7 -16.31 -57.50 -24.78
CA ASP A 7 -16.81 -57.80 -23.43
C ASP A 7 -17.02 -56.52 -22.61
N VAL A 8 -16.12 -55.54 -22.76
CA VAL A 8 -16.27 -54.21 -22.13
C VAL A 8 -17.43 -53.44 -22.76
N GLN A 9 -17.52 -53.44 -24.09
CA GLN A 9 -18.60 -52.75 -24.80
C GLN A 9 -19.97 -53.32 -24.47
N LYS A 10 -20.10 -54.66 -24.35
CA LYS A 10 -21.35 -55.29 -23.89
C LYS A 10 -21.81 -54.76 -22.52
N LEU A 11 -20.90 -54.48 -21.59
CA LEU A 11 -21.25 -53.89 -20.31
C LEU A 11 -21.80 -52.46 -20.47
N TYR A 12 -21.13 -51.59 -21.24
CA TYR A 12 -21.63 -50.24 -21.49
C TYR A 12 -22.98 -50.22 -22.23
N VAL A 13 -23.17 -51.13 -23.21
CA VAL A 13 -24.45 -51.30 -23.89
C VAL A 13 -25.53 -51.76 -22.92
N ALA A 14 -25.23 -52.74 -22.06
CA ALA A 14 -26.23 -53.29 -21.14
C ALA A 14 -26.72 -52.27 -20.10
N PHE A 15 -25.79 -51.53 -19.51
CA PHE A 15 -26.10 -50.57 -18.45
C PHE A 15 -26.59 -49.23 -18.96
N PHE A 16 -26.01 -48.76 -20.06
CA PHE A 16 -26.18 -47.38 -20.50
C PHE A 16 -26.70 -47.27 -21.91
N ASN A 17 -26.79 -48.34 -22.71
CA ASN A 17 -27.17 -48.27 -24.12
C ASN A 17 -26.30 -47.27 -24.92
N ARG A 18 -25.00 -47.19 -24.63
CA ARG A 18 -24.06 -46.36 -25.40
C ARG A 18 -22.70 -47.05 -25.57
N PRO A 19 -21.86 -46.57 -26.49
CA PRO A 19 -20.45 -46.96 -26.56
C PRO A 19 -19.66 -46.54 -25.33
N ALA A 20 -18.58 -47.27 -25.02
CA ALA A 20 -17.58 -46.84 -24.04
C ALA A 20 -16.80 -45.62 -24.55
N ASP A 21 -16.38 -44.73 -23.65
CA ASP A 21 -15.38 -43.72 -24.00
C ASP A 21 -14.00 -44.37 -24.21
N LYS A 22 -13.13 -43.71 -25.00
CA LYS A 22 -11.85 -44.33 -25.43
C LYS A 22 -10.96 -44.73 -24.25
N LEU A 23 -10.88 -43.87 -23.23
CA LEU A 23 -10.04 -44.11 -22.05
C LEU A 23 -10.68 -45.13 -21.11
N GLY A 24 -11.99 -45.07 -20.92
CA GLY A 24 -12.77 -46.03 -20.12
C GLY A 24 -12.71 -47.44 -20.69
N GLU A 25 -12.84 -47.61 -22.00
CA GLU A 25 -12.68 -48.91 -22.67
C GLU A 25 -11.31 -49.53 -22.38
N ALA A 26 -10.24 -48.77 -22.62
CA ALA A 26 -8.87 -49.20 -22.39
C ALA A 26 -8.62 -49.53 -20.92
N PHE A 27 -9.10 -48.68 -20.01
CA PHE A 27 -8.96 -48.88 -18.57
C PHE A 27 -9.65 -50.17 -18.10
N TRP A 28 -10.91 -50.39 -18.47
CA TRP A 28 -11.65 -51.57 -18.03
C TRP A 28 -11.12 -52.85 -18.65
N LEU A 29 -10.68 -52.81 -19.91
CA LEU A 29 -10.06 -53.95 -20.57
C LEU A 29 -8.74 -54.37 -19.89
N ASP A 30 -7.91 -53.40 -19.51
CA ASP A 30 -6.68 -53.65 -18.73
C ASP A 30 -7.01 -54.29 -17.37
N LYS A 31 -7.97 -53.73 -16.63
CA LYS A 31 -8.36 -54.27 -15.31
C LYS A 31 -8.92 -55.68 -15.37
N LEU A 32 -9.70 -56.01 -16.40
CA LEU A 32 -10.21 -57.37 -16.61
C LEU A 32 -9.10 -58.37 -16.94
N ASN A 33 -8.16 -57.99 -17.82
CA ASN A 33 -7.09 -58.89 -18.27
C ASN A 33 -5.95 -59.06 -17.25
N THR A 34 -5.75 -58.07 -16.38
CA THR A 34 -4.82 -58.17 -15.23
C THR A 34 -5.44 -58.86 -14.02
N GLY A 35 -6.74 -59.16 -14.05
CA GLY A 35 -7.48 -59.73 -12.92
C GLY A 35 -7.74 -58.74 -11.78
N ALA A 36 -7.46 -57.45 -11.98
CA ALA A 36 -7.71 -56.38 -11.02
C ALA A 36 -9.19 -55.96 -10.93
N ALA A 37 -10.02 -56.38 -11.90
CA ALA A 37 -11.48 -56.26 -11.86
C ALA A 37 -12.15 -57.53 -12.38
N THR A 38 -13.41 -57.73 -11.98
CA THR A 38 -14.32 -58.71 -12.54
C THR A 38 -15.50 -57.98 -13.19
N PRO A 39 -16.28 -58.62 -14.08
CA PRO A 39 -17.50 -58.00 -14.61
C PRO A 39 -18.44 -57.47 -13.52
N ALA A 40 -18.53 -58.16 -12.37
CA ALA A 40 -19.31 -57.74 -11.22
C ALA A 40 -18.75 -56.47 -10.55
N SER A 41 -17.42 -56.31 -10.43
CA SER A 41 -16.83 -55.11 -9.83
C SER A 41 -16.93 -53.88 -10.75
N ILE A 42 -16.91 -54.06 -12.08
CA ILE A 42 -17.14 -52.97 -13.05
C ILE A 42 -18.58 -52.50 -12.96
N ALA A 43 -19.52 -53.43 -12.92
CA ALA A 43 -20.92 -53.12 -12.75
C ALA A 43 -21.22 -52.36 -11.45
N ALA A 44 -20.58 -52.74 -10.33
CA ALA A 44 -20.68 -51.99 -9.09
C ALA A 44 -20.14 -50.56 -9.23
N ALA A 45 -19.05 -50.36 -9.98
CA ALA A 45 -18.53 -49.02 -10.29
C ALA A 45 -19.50 -48.22 -11.16
N PHE A 46 -20.13 -48.85 -12.15
CA PHE A 46 -21.16 -48.22 -12.98
C PHE A 46 -22.36 -47.78 -12.14
N ALA A 47 -22.86 -48.63 -11.24
CA ALA A 47 -23.96 -48.29 -10.33
C ALA A 47 -23.66 -47.06 -9.44
N GLY A 48 -22.38 -46.83 -9.12
CA GLY A 48 -21.93 -45.65 -8.36
C GLY A 48 -21.83 -44.36 -9.19
N SER A 49 -21.80 -44.45 -10.52
CA SER A 49 -21.57 -43.31 -11.42
C SER A 49 -22.73 -42.30 -11.44
N ALA A 50 -22.42 -41.03 -11.72
CA ALA A 50 -23.43 -39.99 -11.91
C ALA A 50 -24.40 -40.31 -13.06
N GLU A 51 -23.89 -40.96 -14.11
CA GLU A 51 -24.70 -41.39 -15.26
C GLU A 51 -25.73 -42.46 -14.88
N TYR A 52 -25.34 -43.48 -14.13
CA TYR A 52 -26.26 -44.51 -13.66
C TYR A 52 -27.34 -43.92 -12.76
N LYS A 53 -26.95 -43.06 -11.81
CA LYS A 53 -27.89 -42.36 -10.94
C LYS A 53 -28.87 -41.50 -11.74
N SER A 54 -28.41 -40.84 -12.80
CA SER A 54 -29.28 -40.05 -13.69
C SER A 54 -30.23 -40.92 -14.51
N LEU A 55 -29.79 -42.08 -15.00
CA LEU A 55 -30.57 -42.93 -15.91
C LEU A 55 -31.63 -43.75 -15.17
N TYR A 56 -31.34 -44.17 -13.94
CA TYR A 56 -32.19 -45.05 -13.14
C TYR A 56 -32.85 -44.33 -11.94
N ALA A 57 -32.74 -42.99 -11.85
CA ALA A 57 -33.36 -42.21 -10.77
C ALA A 57 -34.86 -42.46 -10.68
N GLY A 58 -35.34 -42.83 -9.49
CA GLY A 58 -36.77 -43.00 -9.21
C GLY A 58 -37.43 -44.21 -9.88
N MET A 59 -36.67 -45.06 -10.58
CA MET A 59 -37.21 -46.29 -11.16
C MET A 59 -37.40 -47.37 -10.10
N ASP A 60 -38.54 -48.07 -10.14
CA ASP A 60 -38.76 -49.30 -9.39
C ASP A 60 -38.10 -50.52 -10.06
N ALA A 61 -38.22 -51.69 -9.42
CA ALA A 61 -37.62 -52.93 -9.94
C ALA A 61 -38.16 -53.35 -11.31
N ALA A 62 -39.44 -53.09 -11.61
CA ALA A 62 -40.06 -53.42 -12.89
C ALA A 62 -39.59 -52.47 -14.00
N GLN A 63 -39.54 -51.17 -13.69
CA GLN A 63 -39.02 -50.12 -14.59
C GLN A 63 -37.53 -50.34 -14.91
N THR A 64 -36.73 -50.75 -13.91
CA THR A 64 -35.31 -51.06 -14.09
C THR A 64 -35.11 -52.23 -15.06
N VAL A 65 -35.89 -53.32 -14.91
CA VAL A 65 -35.84 -54.46 -15.85
C VAL A 65 -36.28 -54.04 -17.25
N ALA A 66 -37.36 -53.26 -17.38
CA ALA A 66 -37.81 -52.77 -18.68
C ALA A 66 -36.73 -51.91 -19.39
N GLN A 67 -35.99 -51.11 -18.62
CA GLN A 67 -34.87 -50.32 -19.15
C GLN A 67 -33.72 -51.23 -19.63
N LEU A 68 -33.40 -52.32 -18.92
CA LEU A 68 -32.37 -53.27 -19.36
C LEU A 68 -32.70 -53.95 -20.69
N TYR A 69 -33.96 -54.37 -20.90
CA TYR A 69 -34.40 -54.93 -22.18
C TYR A 69 -34.33 -53.89 -23.31
N THR A 70 -34.68 -52.64 -23.02
CA THR A 70 -34.56 -51.53 -23.98
C THR A 70 -33.10 -51.28 -24.35
N ASN A 71 -32.21 -51.29 -23.35
CA ASN A 71 -30.78 -51.09 -23.55
C ASN A 71 -30.17 -52.21 -24.40
N LEU A 72 -30.40 -53.47 -24.03
CA LEU A 72 -29.77 -54.63 -24.66
C LEU A 72 -30.38 -54.99 -26.02
N PHE A 73 -31.71 -54.92 -26.14
CA PHE A 73 -32.44 -55.50 -27.27
C PHE A 73 -33.25 -54.47 -28.06
N GLY A 74 -33.44 -53.25 -27.54
CA GLY A 74 -34.23 -52.22 -28.23
C GLY A 74 -35.72 -52.53 -28.34
N ARG A 75 -36.22 -53.48 -27.54
CA ARG A 75 -37.64 -53.84 -27.41
C ARG A 75 -38.10 -53.72 -25.96
N ALA A 76 -39.41 -53.59 -25.77
CA ALA A 76 -40.00 -53.70 -24.45
C ALA A 76 -39.89 -55.15 -23.92
N ALA A 77 -39.67 -55.28 -22.61
CA ALA A 77 -39.80 -56.55 -21.91
C ALA A 77 -41.28 -56.97 -21.86
N VAL A 78 -41.58 -58.24 -22.08
CA VAL A 78 -42.96 -58.74 -21.89
C VAL A 78 -43.26 -58.92 -20.39
N ALA A 79 -44.55 -58.98 -20.03
CA ALA A 79 -44.98 -58.97 -18.63
C ALA A 79 -44.34 -60.08 -17.77
N ASP A 80 -44.18 -61.28 -18.32
CA ASP A 80 -43.56 -62.42 -17.63
C ASP A 80 -42.06 -62.21 -17.39
N GLU A 81 -41.35 -61.59 -18.34
CA GLU A 81 -39.93 -61.24 -18.22
C GLU A 81 -39.71 -60.19 -17.11
N VAL A 82 -40.56 -59.15 -17.10
CA VAL A 82 -40.53 -58.09 -16.07
C VAL A 82 -40.83 -58.67 -14.70
N THR A 83 -41.84 -59.55 -14.60
CA THR A 83 -42.23 -60.16 -13.33
C THR A 83 -41.13 -61.09 -12.80
N PHE A 84 -40.55 -61.92 -13.66
CA PHE A 84 -39.48 -62.85 -13.27
C PHE A 84 -38.25 -62.12 -12.74
N TRP A 85 -37.71 -61.18 -13.51
CA TRP A 85 -36.49 -60.46 -13.13
C TRP A 85 -36.74 -59.41 -12.04
N GLY A 86 -37.89 -58.72 -12.08
CA GLY A 86 -38.26 -57.70 -11.11
C GLY A 86 -38.45 -58.26 -9.70
N LEU A 87 -39.06 -59.45 -9.56
CA LEU A 87 -39.17 -60.14 -8.27
C LEU A 87 -37.81 -60.54 -7.71
N ARG A 88 -36.89 -60.99 -8.56
CA ARG A 88 -35.53 -61.39 -8.12
C ARG A 88 -34.71 -60.17 -7.67
N LEU A 89 -34.87 -59.04 -8.35
CA LEU A 89 -34.25 -57.77 -7.96
C LEU A 89 -34.83 -57.26 -6.64
N LEU A 90 -36.15 -57.28 -6.46
CA LEU A 90 -36.82 -56.86 -5.21
C LEU A 90 -36.44 -57.74 -4.00
N GLN A 91 -36.21 -59.03 -4.24
CA GLN A 91 -35.78 -59.99 -3.21
C GLN A 91 -34.26 -59.97 -2.96
N GLY A 92 -33.49 -59.13 -3.68
CA GLY A 92 -32.03 -59.10 -3.59
C GLY A 92 -31.33 -60.40 -4.03
N LYS A 93 -32.03 -61.26 -4.78
CA LYS A 93 -31.48 -62.53 -5.31
C LYS A 93 -30.66 -62.35 -6.57
N GLU A 94 -30.89 -61.25 -7.27
CA GLU A 94 -30.12 -60.79 -8.41
C GLU A 94 -29.88 -59.30 -8.23
N THR A 95 -28.82 -58.81 -8.83
CA THR A 95 -28.53 -57.38 -8.95
C THR A 95 -28.75 -56.95 -10.39
N VAL A 96 -28.84 -55.63 -10.65
CA VAL A 96 -29.03 -55.12 -12.02
C VAL A 96 -27.97 -55.67 -12.97
N ASP A 97 -26.76 -55.89 -12.48
CA ASP A 97 -25.63 -56.43 -13.22
C ASP A 97 -25.74 -57.91 -13.57
N THR A 98 -26.16 -58.75 -12.62
CA THR A 98 -26.33 -60.17 -12.89
C THR A 98 -27.50 -60.42 -13.84
N ILE A 99 -28.55 -59.59 -13.77
CA ILE A 99 -29.66 -59.61 -14.73
C ILE A 99 -29.17 -59.19 -16.11
N ALA A 100 -28.51 -58.04 -16.22
CA ALA A 100 -27.98 -57.52 -17.48
C ALA A 100 -27.02 -58.51 -18.16
N MET A 101 -26.13 -59.14 -17.40
CA MET A 101 -25.19 -60.16 -17.89
C MET A 101 -25.91 -61.44 -18.31
N SER A 102 -26.92 -61.88 -17.55
CA SER A 102 -27.71 -63.07 -17.90
C SER A 102 -28.49 -62.86 -19.19
N LEU A 103 -29.14 -61.69 -19.33
CA LEU A 103 -29.83 -61.30 -20.55
C LEU A 103 -28.86 -61.27 -21.74
N ALA A 104 -27.68 -60.67 -21.57
CA ALA A 104 -26.68 -60.59 -22.62
C ALA A 104 -26.10 -61.96 -23.02
N THR A 105 -25.88 -62.85 -22.06
CA THR A 105 -25.24 -64.16 -22.26
C THR A 105 -26.19 -65.17 -22.89
N TYR A 106 -27.46 -65.16 -22.47
CA TYR A 106 -28.46 -66.16 -22.88
C TYR A 106 -29.48 -65.63 -23.89
N ALA A 107 -29.21 -64.48 -24.52
CA ALA A 107 -30.02 -63.94 -25.61
C ALA A 107 -30.14 -64.96 -26.76
N GLN A 108 -31.31 -65.00 -27.41
CA GLN A 108 -31.59 -65.90 -28.53
C GLN A 108 -32.40 -65.19 -29.60
N GLY A 109 -32.37 -65.70 -30.84
CA GLY A 109 -33.12 -65.13 -31.95
C GLY A 109 -32.85 -63.64 -32.15
N THR A 110 -33.92 -62.85 -32.29
CA THR A 110 -33.83 -61.40 -32.52
C THR A 110 -33.14 -60.63 -31.40
N ASP A 111 -33.15 -61.14 -30.16
CA ASP A 111 -32.43 -60.51 -29.03
C ASP A 111 -30.92 -60.70 -29.16
N MET A 112 -30.49 -61.88 -29.65
CA MET A 112 -29.08 -62.13 -29.96
C MET A 112 -28.63 -61.24 -31.13
N ASP A 113 -29.45 -61.11 -32.17
CA ASP A 113 -29.16 -60.23 -33.31
C ASP A 113 -29.00 -58.77 -32.85
N ALA A 114 -29.88 -58.29 -31.96
CA ALA A 114 -29.84 -56.93 -31.43
C ALA A 114 -28.61 -56.65 -30.57
N ILE A 115 -28.27 -57.53 -29.62
CA ILE A 115 -27.11 -57.30 -28.76
C ILE A 115 -25.79 -57.40 -29.54
N VAL A 116 -25.70 -58.31 -30.51
CA VAL A 116 -24.54 -58.42 -31.40
C VAL A 116 -24.40 -57.16 -32.25
N ALA A 117 -25.51 -56.68 -32.82
CA ALA A 117 -25.53 -55.45 -33.61
C ALA A 117 -25.11 -54.22 -32.79
N LYS A 118 -25.73 -54.01 -31.62
CA LYS A 118 -25.39 -52.88 -30.74
C LYS A 118 -23.96 -52.94 -30.24
N THR A 119 -23.48 -54.11 -29.84
CA THR A 119 -22.08 -54.27 -29.40
C THR A 119 -21.12 -53.94 -30.55
N SER A 120 -21.40 -54.41 -31.76
CA SER A 120 -20.55 -54.15 -32.93
C SER A 120 -20.56 -52.66 -33.33
N ALA A 121 -21.71 -52.00 -33.25
CA ALA A 121 -21.81 -50.55 -33.45
C ALA A 121 -21.00 -49.78 -32.39
N ALA A 122 -21.12 -50.16 -31.12
CA ALA A 122 -20.38 -49.55 -30.02
C ALA A 122 -18.86 -49.68 -30.19
N VAL A 123 -18.39 -50.87 -30.61
CA VAL A 123 -16.98 -51.10 -30.96
C VAL A 123 -16.53 -50.18 -32.10
N ALA A 124 -17.31 -50.08 -33.17
CA ALA A 124 -16.99 -49.21 -34.31
C ALA A 124 -16.92 -47.73 -33.91
N PHE A 125 -17.85 -47.25 -33.07
CA PHE A 125 -17.89 -45.88 -32.57
C PHE A 125 -16.64 -45.55 -31.76
N THR A 126 -16.32 -46.36 -30.74
CA THR A 126 -15.15 -46.10 -29.88
C THR A 126 -13.84 -46.27 -30.63
N ALA A 127 -13.78 -47.17 -31.61
CA ALA A 127 -12.62 -47.32 -32.49
C ALA A 127 -12.37 -46.05 -33.33
N ALA A 128 -13.44 -45.42 -33.85
CA ALA A 128 -13.39 -44.23 -34.68
C ALA A 128 -13.17 -42.91 -33.93
N LEU A 129 -13.11 -42.91 -32.59
CA LEU A 129 -12.54 -41.81 -31.81
C LEU A 129 -11.01 -41.84 -31.94
N ASP A 130 -10.46 -41.24 -33.00
CA ASP A 130 -9.05 -41.37 -33.38
C ASP A 130 -8.26 -40.04 -33.31
N THR A 131 -8.95 -38.90 -33.21
CA THR A 131 -8.33 -37.60 -32.94
C THR A 131 -8.43 -37.19 -31.47
N VAL A 132 -7.51 -36.32 -31.03
CA VAL A 132 -7.54 -35.78 -29.66
C VAL A 132 -8.87 -35.08 -29.34
N PRO A 133 -9.43 -34.19 -30.20
CA PRO A 133 -10.71 -33.54 -29.93
C PRO A 133 -11.89 -34.51 -29.78
N GLU A 134 -11.94 -35.59 -30.58
CA GLU A 134 -13.01 -36.60 -30.47
C GLU A 134 -12.89 -37.40 -29.17
N ILE A 135 -11.67 -37.79 -28.81
CA ILE A 135 -11.39 -38.54 -27.57
C ILE A 135 -11.77 -37.70 -26.34
N THR A 136 -11.40 -36.42 -26.31
CA THR A 136 -11.73 -35.54 -25.18
C THR A 136 -13.20 -35.09 -25.20
N GLY A 137 -13.78 -34.93 -26.39
CA GLY A 137 -15.14 -34.45 -26.60
C GLY A 137 -16.22 -35.49 -26.33
N TYR A 138 -15.93 -36.79 -26.46
CA TYR A 138 -16.88 -37.82 -26.03
C TYR A 138 -16.80 -38.09 -24.51
N SER A 139 -17.18 -37.08 -23.72
CA SER A 139 -17.19 -37.14 -22.26
C SER A 139 -18.35 -36.36 -21.64
N GLY A 140 -18.81 -36.77 -20.46
CA GLY A 140 -19.92 -36.11 -19.75
C GLY A 140 -21.33 -36.58 -20.15
N LEU A 141 -22.34 -36.13 -19.39
CA LEU A 141 -23.71 -36.67 -19.49
C LEU A 141 -24.41 -36.37 -20.82
N ALA A 142 -24.11 -35.22 -21.43
CA ALA A 142 -24.74 -34.76 -22.68
C ALA A 142 -24.23 -35.53 -23.91
N ALA A 143 -22.90 -35.67 -24.07
CA ALA A 143 -22.30 -36.60 -25.04
C ALA A 143 -22.86 -38.02 -24.91
N ASN A 144 -22.94 -38.51 -23.68
CA ASN A 144 -23.45 -39.85 -23.40
C ASN A 144 -24.91 -40.00 -23.83
N ALA A 145 -25.76 -38.99 -23.60
CA ALA A 145 -27.16 -38.98 -24.05
C ALA A 145 -27.30 -39.00 -25.57
N ASN A 146 -26.46 -38.25 -26.28
CA ASN A 146 -26.44 -38.24 -27.74
C ASN A 146 -26.07 -39.63 -28.29
N ALA A 147 -24.97 -40.21 -27.82
CA ALA A 147 -24.52 -41.54 -28.22
C ALA A 147 -25.53 -42.64 -27.86
N ARG A 148 -26.28 -42.49 -26.76
CA ARG A 148 -27.40 -43.39 -26.41
C ARG A 148 -28.51 -43.36 -27.45
N THR A 149 -28.85 -42.17 -27.93
CA THR A 149 -29.90 -41.98 -28.93
C THR A 149 -29.50 -42.62 -30.25
N TRP A 150 -28.25 -42.44 -30.66
CA TRP A 150 -27.69 -43.11 -31.83
C TRP A 150 -27.74 -44.64 -31.71
N LEU A 151 -27.24 -45.19 -30.59
CA LEU A 151 -27.17 -46.64 -30.42
C LEU A 151 -28.55 -47.30 -30.25
N ALA A 152 -29.54 -46.59 -29.70
CA ALA A 152 -30.93 -47.06 -29.65
C ALA A 152 -31.52 -47.35 -31.04
N GLY A 153 -31.01 -46.71 -32.10
CA GLY A 153 -31.41 -46.95 -33.48
C GLY A 153 -30.90 -48.27 -34.08
N VAL A 154 -29.91 -48.92 -33.44
CA VAL A 154 -29.29 -50.17 -33.91
C VAL A 154 -30.01 -51.37 -33.30
N LYS A 155 -30.57 -52.23 -34.15
CA LYS A 155 -31.46 -53.36 -33.75
C LYS A 155 -31.12 -54.69 -34.41
N ASP A 156 -30.43 -54.67 -35.54
CA ASP A 156 -30.13 -55.85 -36.36
C ASP A 156 -28.95 -55.55 -37.30
N ALA A 157 -28.60 -56.52 -38.15
CA ALA A 157 -27.49 -56.37 -39.11
C ALA A 157 -27.71 -55.22 -40.13
N THR A 158 -28.96 -54.93 -40.51
CA THR A 158 -29.30 -53.89 -41.51
C THR A 158 -29.11 -52.50 -40.94
N THR A 159 -29.62 -52.27 -39.73
CA THR A 159 -29.49 -51.01 -38.98
C THR A 159 -28.05 -50.80 -38.51
N LEU A 160 -27.32 -51.87 -38.16
CA LEU A 160 -25.87 -51.82 -37.91
C LEU A 160 -25.10 -51.30 -39.12
N ALA A 161 -25.34 -51.86 -40.30
CA ALA A 161 -24.65 -51.44 -41.53
C ALA A 161 -24.95 -49.98 -41.88
N SER A 162 -26.18 -49.53 -41.62
CA SER A 162 -26.58 -48.12 -41.81
C SER A 162 -25.90 -47.18 -40.80
N ALA A 163 -25.80 -47.59 -39.53
CA ALA A 163 -25.22 -46.78 -38.46
C ALA A 163 -23.68 -46.69 -38.50
N THR A 164 -23.01 -47.72 -39.04
CA THR A 164 -21.54 -47.81 -39.07
C THR A 164 -20.91 -47.45 -40.42
N GLY A 165 -21.73 -47.07 -41.41
CA GLY A 165 -21.22 -46.43 -42.63
C GLY A 165 -20.47 -45.14 -42.29
N ALA A 166 -19.31 -44.89 -42.93
CA ALA A 166 -18.38 -43.83 -42.55
C ALA A 166 -19.03 -42.46 -42.30
N THR A 167 -19.95 -42.01 -43.17
CA THR A 167 -20.66 -40.73 -43.00
C THR A 167 -21.58 -40.72 -41.77
N ALA A 168 -22.34 -41.78 -41.56
CA ALA A 168 -23.27 -41.88 -40.43
C ALA A 168 -22.52 -42.01 -39.09
N LEU A 169 -21.43 -42.77 -39.09
CA LEU A 169 -20.58 -42.95 -37.92
C LEU A 169 -19.88 -41.64 -37.52
N ASN A 170 -19.29 -40.92 -38.50
CA ASN A 170 -18.69 -39.62 -38.24
C ASN A 170 -19.72 -38.60 -37.75
N THR A 171 -20.94 -38.60 -38.30
CA THR A 171 -22.03 -37.73 -37.83
C THR A 171 -22.40 -38.02 -36.37
N ALA A 172 -22.45 -39.30 -35.98
CA ALA A 172 -22.73 -39.70 -34.61
C ALA A 172 -21.62 -39.28 -33.65
N ILE A 173 -20.35 -39.37 -34.07
CA ILE A 173 -19.19 -38.95 -33.29
C ILE A 173 -19.20 -37.44 -33.11
N SER A 174 -19.33 -36.66 -34.19
CA SER A 174 -19.42 -35.20 -34.11
C SER A 174 -20.60 -34.75 -33.25
N GLY A 175 -21.78 -35.36 -33.42
CA GLY A 175 -22.95 -35.03 -32.61
C GLY A 175 -22.77 -35.32 -31.11
N ALA A 176 -22.00 -36.35 -30.76
CA ALA A 176 -21.67 -36.64 -29.36
C ALA A 176 -20.62 -35.66 -28.80
N VAL A 177 -19.60 -35.31 -29.59
CA VAL A 177 -18.56 -34.33 -29.24
C VAL A 177 -19.14 -32.93 -29.04
N ASP A 178 -20.02 -32.50 -29.94
CA ASP A 178 -20.70 -31.20 -29.87
C ASP A 178 -21.64 -31.13 -28.65
N ALA A 179 -22.31 -32.24 -28.31
CA ALA A 179 -23.16 -32.29 -27.13
C ALA A 179 -22.38 -32.11 -25.82
N ALA A 180 -21.09 -32.47 -25.74
CA ALA A 180 -20.26 -32.23 -24.56
C ALA A 180 -19.69 -30.82 -24.46
N ASN A 181 -19.40 -30.20 -25.61
CA ASN A 181 -18.72 -28.90 -25.68
C ASN A 181 -19.70 -27.71 -25.79
N GLY A 182 -21.01 -27.98 -25.91
CA GLY A 182 -21.93 -27.05 -26.58
C GLY A 182 -21.63 -27.06 -28.09
N ALA A 183 -22.64 -26.86 -28.93
CA ALA A 183 -22.34 -26.63 -30.35
C ALA A 183 -21.38 -25.42 -30.46
N ALA A 184 -20.58 -25.34 -31.52
CA ALA A 184 -19.83 -24.11 -31.77
C ALA A 184 -20.81 -22.95 -31.92
N GLY A 185 -20.79 -22.00 -30.98
CA GLY A 185 -21.63 -20.81 -31.06
C GLY A 185 -21.24 -19.94 -32.26
N GLN A 186 -22.19 -19.14 -32.73
CA GLN A 186 -22.04 -18.25 -33.87
C GLN A 186 -21.96 -16.79 -33.44
N THR A 187 -21.42 -15.96 -34.32
CA THR A 187 -21.47 -14.50 -34.17
C THR A 187 -22.43 -13.90 -35.17
N PHE A 188 -23.47 -13.23 -34.67
CA PHE A 188 -24.44 -12.48 -35.44
C PHE A 188 -24.15 -10.98 -35.33
N THR A 189 -24.39 -10.23 -36.41
CA THR A 189 -24.25 -8.77 -36.40
C THR A 189 -25.53 -8.16 -36.97
N LEU A 190 -26.21 -7.34 -36.17
CA LEU A 190 -27.42 -6.65 -36.59
C LEU A 190 -27.10 -5.57 -37.63
N THR A 191 -28.09 -5.28 -38.45
CA THR A 191 -28.04 -4.30 -39.55
C THR A 191 -28.98 -3.13 -39.24
N ASN A 192 -29.03 -2.12 -40.10
CA ASN A 192 -30.03 -1.05 -39.97
C ASN A 192 -31.43 -1.47 -40.49
N GLY A 193 -31.59 -2.72 -40.94
CA GLY A 193 -32.84 -3.30 -41.39
C GLY A 193 -33.64 -3.92 -40.23
N VAL A 194 -34.62 -4.75 -40.57
CA VAL A 194 -35.32 -5.60 -39.60
C VAL A 194 -34.58 -6.92 -39.51
N ASP A 195 -34.09 -7.26 -38.32
CA ASP A 195 -33.32 -8.49 -38.07
C ASP A 195 -34.12 -9.52 -37.26
N HIS A 196 -34.07 -10.77 -37.72
CA HIS A 196 -34.63 -11.93 -37.00
C HIS A 196 -33.50 -12.91 -36.71
N VAL A 197 -32.89 -12.79 -35.53
CA VAL A 197 -31.80 -13.66 -35.09
C VAL A 197 -32.38 -14.82 -34.29
N VAL A 198 -32.08 -16.04 -34.72
CA VAL A 198 -32.32 -17.27 -33.96
C VAL A 198 -30.97 -17.97 -33.80
N GLY A 199 -30.54 -18.08 -32.56
CA GLY A 199 -29.29 -18.67 -32.15
C GLY A 199 -29.26 -20.19 -32.27
N THR A 200 -28.11 -20.75 -31.96
CA THR A 200 -27.78 -22.15 -32.07
C THR A 200 -27.95 -22.86 -30.73
N ALA A 201 -27.37 -24.06 -30.62
CA ALA A 201 -27.24 -24.76 -29.34
C ALA A 201 -25.88 -24.50 -28.66
N GLY A 202 -25.12 -23.53 -29.19
CA GLY A 202 -23.82 -23.10 -28.73
C GLY A 202 -23.85 -21.70 -28.15
N ASN A 203 -22.77 -21.28 -27.49
CA ASN A 203 -22.68 -19.93 -26.89
C ASN A 203 -22.52 -18.85 -27.97
N ASP A 204 -23.61 -18.21 -28.36
CA ASP A 204 -23.65 -17.23 -29.43
C ASP A 204 -23.27 -15.82 -28.97
N ILE A 205 -22.75 -15.02 -29.91
CA ILE A 205 -22.46 -13.60 -29.73
C ILE A 205 -23.30 -12.80 -30.73
N ILE A 206 -24.19 -11.95 -30.24
CA ILE A 206 -25.00 -11.05 -31.06
C ILE A 206 -24.47 -9.63 -30.87
N ASN A 207 -23.97 -9.02 -31.93
CA ASN A 207 -23.47 -7.65 -31.92
C ASN A 207 -24.47 -6.70 -32.60
N ALA A 208 -24.86 -5.63 -31.89
CA ALA A 208 -25.62 -4.51 -32.42
C ALA A 208 -24.72 -3.26 -32.48
N PRO A 209 -23.83 -3.16 -33.50
CA PRO A 209 -22.92 -2.03 -33.64
C PRO A 209 -23.64 -0.74 -34.06
N LEU A 210 -22.90 0.37 -34.11
CA LEU A 210 -23.37 1.59 -34.77
C LEU A 210 -23.03 1.53 -36.27
N ALA A 211 -24.02 1.75 -37.13
CA ALA A 211 -23.85 1.90 -38.57
C ALA A 211 -23.42 3.33 -38.93
N VAL A 212 -22.65 3.44 -40.03
CA VAL A 212 -22.12 4.72 -40.54
C VAL A 212 -23.26 5.56 -41.11
N ASN A 213 -23.39 6.79 -40.61
CA ASN A 213 -24.28 7.79 -41.16
C ASN A 213 -23.72 8.31 -42.49
N PRO A 214 -24.41 8.11 -43.63
CA PRO A 214 -23.90 8.53 -44.94
C PRO A 214 -23.70 10.04 -45.07
N ALA A 215 -24.41 10.84 -44.27
CA ALA A 215 -24.36 12.29 -44.32
C ALA A 215 -23.19 12.89 -43.52
N THR A 216 -22.71 12.20 -42.47
CA THR A 216 -21.66 12.71 -41.57
C THR A 216 -20.38 11.87 -41.59
N GLY A 217 -20.42 10.66 -42.15
CA GLY A 217 -19.31 9.71 -42.15
C GLY A 217 -19.00 9.09 -40.78
N ALA A 218 -19.76 9.44 -39.73
CA ALA A 218 -19.59 8.92 -38.38
C ALA A 218 -20.54 7.74 -38.12
N ALA A 219 -20.11 6.75 -37.32
CA ALA A 219 -20.94 5.63 -36.89
C ALA A 219 -21.95 6.09 -35.83
N THR A 220 -23.14 6.53 -36.25
CA THR A 220 -24.17 7.11 -35.36
C THR A 220 -25.57 6.53 -35.52
N ILE A 221 -25.76 5.57 -36.43
CA ILE A 221 -27.06 4.93 -36.65
C ILE A 221 -27.13 3.63 -35.83
N ALA A 222 -28.10 3.49 -34.93
CA ALA A 222 -28.29 2.23 -34.21
C ALA A 222 -28.76 1.11 -35.15
N THR A 223 -28.17 -0.09 -35.03
CA THR A 223 -28.60 -1.30 -35.77
C THR A 223 -29.59 -2.16 -34.97
N ALA A 224 -29.97 -1.76 -33.76
CA ALA A 224 -31.04 -2.42 -33.00
C ALA A 224 -32.32 -1.57 -33.13
N GLY A 225 -33.18 -1.93 -34.06
CA GLY A 225 -34.45 -1.29 -34.37
C GLY A 225 -35.63 -1.91 -33.62
N SER A 226 -36.75 -1.19 -33.52
CA SER A 226 -37.93 -1.62 -32.75
C SER A 226 -38.66 -2.87 -33.29
N PHE A 227 -38.23 -3.39 -34.44
CA PHE A 227 -38.82 -4.54 -35.09
C PHE A 227 -37.93 -5.78 -35.03
N ASP A 228 -36.74 -5.67 -34.43
CA ASP A 228 -35.81 -6.81 -34.36
C ASP A 228 -36.22 -7.78 -33.26
N SER A 229 -35.98 -9.07 -33.54
CA SER A 229 -36.19 -10.16 -32.59
C SER A 229 -34.92 -10.99 -32.47
N ILE A 230 -34.47 -11.20 -31.24
CA ILE A 230 -33.29 -12.00 -30.90
C ILE A 230 -33.74 -13.13 -29.99
N ASP A 231 -33.49 -14.35 -30.43
CA ASP A 231 -33.54 -15.55 -29.61
C ASP A 231 -32.13 -16.13 -29.57
N GLY A 232 -31.46 -16.17 -28.42
CA GLY A 232 -30.11 -16.76 -28.32
C GLY A 232 -30.09 -18.28 -28.44
N GLY A 233 -31.24 -18.94 -28.33
CA GLY A 233 -31.32 -20.40 -28.46
C GLY A 233 -30.94 -21.11 -27.16
N ALA A 234 -30.08 -22.11 -27.24
CA ALA A 234 -29.57 -22.82 -26.08
C ALA A 234 -28.07 -22.58 -25.95
N GLY A 235 -27.57 -22.39 -24.73
CA GLY A 235 -26.18 -22.01 -24.53
C GLY A 235 -26.08 -20.95 -23.45
N VAL A 236 -24.95 -20.26 -23.40
CA VAL A 236 -24.76 -19.01 -22.66
C VAL A 236 -24.47 -17.92 -23.67
N ASP A 237 -25.51 -17.16 -24.01
CA ASP A 237 -25.50 -16.25 -25.15
C ASP A 237 -25.23 -14.81 -24.70
N THR A 238 -24.57 -14.02 -25.56
CA THR A 238 -24.14 -12.66 -25.26
C THR A 238 -24.65 -11.67 -26.30
N LEU A 239 -25.37 -10.65 -25.86
CA LEU A 239 -25.82 -9.51 -26.68
C LEU A 239 -24.99 -8.26 -26.34
N ASN A 240 -24.23 -7.75 -27.31
CA ASN A 240 -23.46 -6.51 -27.21
C ASN A 240 -24.17 -5.39 -27.98
N ILE A 241 -24.52 -4.30 -27.30
CA ILE A 241 -25.24 -3.16 -27.86
C ILE A 241 -24.38 -1.91 -27.75
N TYR A 242 -24.13 -1.25 -28.89
CA TYR A 242 -23.43 0.02 -28.94
C TYR A 242 -24.43 1.16 -29.13
N VAL A 243 -24.37 2.17 -28.26
CA VAL A 243 -25.29 3.31 -28.27
C VAL A 243 -24.53 4.63 -28.29
N THR A 244 -25.07 5.64 -28.99
CA THR A 244 -24.54 7.02 -29.04
C THR A 244 -25.68 8.04 -29.08
N GLY A 245 -25.46 9.25 -28.54
CA GLY A 245 -26.41 10.37 -28.58
C GLY A 245 -26.84 10.95 -27.22
N ALA A 246 -27.52 12.11 -27.23
CA ALA A 246 -27.79 12.94 -26.04
C ALA A 246 -28.51 12.23 -24.87
N THR A 247 -29.39 11.28 -25.18
CA THR A 247 -30.07 10.37 -24.24
C THR A 247 -30.38 9.07 -24.99
N ALA A 248 -29.51 8.07 -24.92
CA ALA A 248 -29.75 6.78 -25.54
C ALA A 248 -30.76 6.00 -24.70
N ALA A 249 -31.91 5.66 -25.28
CA ALA A 249 -32.84 4.69 -24.69
C ALA A 249 -32.42 3.27 -25.12
N ALA A 250 -32.69 2.25 -24.30
CA ALA A 250 -32.57 0.87 -24.77
C ALA A 250 -33.40 0.68 -26.05
N PRO A 251 -32.88 -0.02 -27.07
CA PRO A 251 -33.63 -0.28 -28.29
C PRO A 251 -34.86 -1.12 -27.95
N SER A 252 -36.00 -0.80 -28.57
CA SER A 252 -37.27 -1.52 -28.34
C SER A 252 -37.30 -2.88 -29.06
N ILE A 253 -36.33 -3.74 -28.78
CA ILE A 253 -36.18 -5.08 -29.36
C ILE A 253 -36.81 -6.16 -28.50
N THR A 254 -37.18 -7.28 -29.13
CA THR A 254 -37.57 -8.50 -28.40
C THR A 254 -36.34 -9.37 -28.19
N VAL A 255 -36.03 -9.73 -26.94
CA VAL A 255 -34.88 -10.57 -26.57
C VAL A 255 -35.33 -11.74 -25.70
N THR A 256 -35.05 -12.96 -26.13
CA THR A 256 -35.30 -14.21 -25.40
C THR A 256 -34.06 -15.09 -25.40
N ASN A 257 -33.91 -15.94 -24.37
CA ASN A 257 -32.80 -16.89 -24.22
C ASN A 257 -31.41 -16.24 -24.43
N VAL A 258 -31.16 -15.10 -23.79
CA VAL A 258 -29.84 -14.44 -23.80
C VAL A 258 -29.44 -14.17 -22.35
N GLU A 259 -28.29 -14.69 -21.94
CA GLU A 259 -27.85 -14.66 -20.54
C GLU A 259 -27.08 -13.39 -20.21
N ASN A 260 -26.29 -12.85 -21.14
CA ASN A 260 -25.42 -11.70 -20.92
C ASN A 260 -25.80 -10.54 -21.84
N ILE A 261 -26.11 -9.38 -21.26
CA ILE A 261 -26.44 -8.17 -22.01
C ILE A 261 -25.41 -7.09 -21.68
N ASN A 262 -24.67 -6.65 -22.70
CA ASN A 262 -23.64 -5.63 -22.56
C ASN A 262 -24.03 -4.37 -23.33
N PHE A 263 -24.01 -3.23 -22.66
CA PHE A 263 -24.11 -1.91 -23.29
C PHE A 263 -22.74 -1.25 -23.31
N THR A 264 -22.38 -0.68 -24.46
CA THR A 264 -21.27 0.28 -24.58
C THR A 264 -21.84 1.61 -25.04
N ASP A 265 -21.68 2.64 -24.23
CA ASP A 265 -22.16 3.99 -24.50
C ASP A 265 -21.03 5.03 -24.49
N ASP A 266 -21.23 6.13 -25.23
CA ASP A 266 -20.35 7.29 -25.21
C ASP A 266 -20.99 8.52 -24.54
N ASN A 267 -22.18 8.39 -23.93
CA ASN A 267 -22.90 9.52 -23.35
C ASN A 267 -23.91 9.07 -22.27
N SER A 268 -25.14 9.60 -22.20
CA SER A 268 -26.13 9.19 -21.19
C SER A 268 -26.96 8.03 -21.68
N LEU A 269 -27.04 6.96 -20.87
CA LEU A 269 -27.87 5.78 -21.13
C LEU A 269 -29.04 5.70 -20.15
N THR A 270 -30.26 5.53 -20.67
CA THR A 270 -31.42 5.07 -19.91
C THR A 270 -31.93 3.77 -20.54
N ALA A 271 -31.64 2.63 -19.93
CA ALA A 271 -32.02 1.32 -20.46
C ALA A 271 -33.05 0.64 -19.54
N ASP A 272 -34.17 0.19 -20.13
CA ASP A 272 -35.07 -0.75 -19.48
C ASP A 272 -34.98 -2.09 -20.20
N VAL A 273 -34.35 -3.05 -19.54
CA VAL A 273 -34.18 -4.43 -20.00
C VAL A 273 -34.97 -5.41 -19.12
N SER A 274 -35.93 -4.93 -18.35
CA SER A 274 -36.72 -5.76 -17.42
C SER A 274 -37.57 -6.82 -18.12
N ALA A 275 -37.88 -6.63 -19.41
CA ALA A 275 -38.55 -7.60 -20.24
C ALA A 275 -37.62 -8.72 -20.76
N TRP A 276 -36.30 -8.53 -20.72
CA TRP A 276 -35.31 -9.46 -21.29
C TRP A 276 -34.94 -10.54 -20.27
N GLY A 277 -34.77 -11.79 -20.71
CA GLY A 277 -34.63 -12.97 -19.86
C GLY A 277 -33.23 -13.25 -19.26
N GLY A 278 -32.40 -12.22 -19.03
CA GLY A 278 -30.96 -12.40 -18.78
C GLY A 278 -30.51 -12.67 -17.33
N SER A 279 -29.32 -13.26 -17.21
CA SER A 279 -28.62 -13.53 -15.95
C SER A 279 -27.70 -12.37 -15.54
N THR A 280 -27.13 -11.65 -16.51
CA THR A 280 -26.26 -10.49 -16.25
C THR A 280 -26.56 -9.33 -17.19
N VAL A 281 -26.50 -8.11 -16.64
CA VAL A 281 -26.53 -6.85 -17.39
C VAL A 281 -25.28 -6.06 -17.04
N SER A 282 -24.53 -5.64 -18.05
CA SER A 282 -23.31 -4.85 -17.91
C SER A 282 -23.37 -3.60 -18.75
N VAL A 283 -22.88 -2.48 -18.21
CA VAL A 283 -22.78 -1.20 -18.90
C VAL A 283 -21.36 -0.70 -18.77
N VAL A 284 -20.73 -0.37 -19.89
CA VAL A 284 -19.38 0.18 -19.95
C VAL A 284 -19.41 1.49 -20.73
N GLN A 285 -19.18 2.60 -20.04
CA GLN A 285 -19.05 3.90 -20.68
C GLN A 285 -17.64 4.07 -21.27
N ALA A 286 -17.54 4.69 -22.44
CA ALA A 286 -16.28 5.07 -23.05
C ALA A 286 -15.48 6.02 -22.14
N ALA A 287 -14.16 5.78 -22.06
CA ALA A 287 -13.28 6.52 -21.15
C ALA A 287 -13.29 8.04 -21.44
N GLY A 288 -13.50 8.85 -20.38
CA GLY A 288 -13.42 10.32 -20.44
C GLY A 288 -14.77 11.06 -20.45
N ASN A 289 -15.89 10.35 -20.55
CA ASN A 289 -17.22 10.95 -20.59
C ASN A 289 -17.89 10.93 -19.20
N ALA A 290 -18.67 11.97 -18.89
CA ALA A 290 -19.25 12.22 -17.56
C ALA A 290 -20.78 12.39 -17.66
N ALA A 291 -21.46 11.37 -18.16
CA ALA A 291 -22.90 11.39 -18.41
C ALA A 291 -23.66 10.39 -17.52
N ALA A 292 -24.95 10.63 -17.28
CA ALA A 292 -25.75 9.86 -16.32
C ALA A 292 -26.19 8.51 -16.90
N GLN A 293 -26.11 7.45 -16.09
CA GLN A 293 -26.54 6.10 -16.44
C GLN A 293 -27.76 5.71 -15.60
N ALA A 294 -28.79 5.13 -16.20
CA ALA A 294 -29.97 4.63 -15.51
C ALA A 294 -30.42 3.29 -16.12
N ILE A 295 -30.37 2.22 -15.34
CA ILE A 295 -30.67 0.86 -15.78
C ILE A 295 -31.82 0.30 -14.94
N THR A 296 -32.92 -0.04 -15.61
CA THR A 296 -33.99 -0.86 -15.07
C THR A 296 -33.81 -2.28 -15.60
N ALA A 297 -33.63 -3.26 -14.73
CA ALA A 297 -33.33 -4.63 -15.14
C ALA A 297 -34.11 -5.66 -14.34
N ALA A 298 -34.30 -6.83 -14.95
CA ALA A 298 -34.77 -8.04 -14.29
C ALA A 298 -33.70 -9.14 -14.40
N ALA A 299 -32.45 -8.77 -14.10
CA ALA A 299 -31.29 -9.66 -14.08
C ALA A 299 -30.68 -9.70 -12.67
N PRO A 300 -30.21 -10.86 -12.18
CA PRO A 300 -29.70 -10.98 -10.82
C PRO A 300 -28.45 -10.15 -10.56
N THR A 301 -27.63 -9.91 -11.59
CA THR A 301 -26.44 -9.05 -11.50
C THR A 301 -26.50 -7.91 -12.49
N VAL A 302 -26.32 -6.68 -12.00
CA VAL A 302 -26.18 -5.47 -12.81
C VAL A 302 -24.83 -4.83 -12.50
N SER A 303 -24.03 -4.56 -13.53
CA SER A 303 -22.72 -3.90 -13.40
C SER A 303 -22.67 -2.63 -14.25
N VAL A 304 -22.17 -1.52 -13.69
CA VAL A 304 -22.03 -0.24 -14.40
C VAL A 304 -20.63 0.29 -14.17
N LYS A 305 -19.91 0.60 -15.25
CA LYS A 305 -18.60 1.24 -15.22
C LYS A 305 -18.66 2.61 -15.89
N GLY A 306 -18.30 3.65 -15.14
CA GLY A 306 -18.36 5.05 -15.56
C GLY A 306 -19.64 5.77 -15.12
N GLY A 307 -19.85 6.97 -15.67
CA GLY A 307 -21.03 7.79 -15.48
C GLY A 307 -20.90 8.90 -14.42
N SER A 308 -21.52 10.05 -14.65
CA SER A 308 -21.60 11.15 -13.66
C SER A 308 -22.52 10.82 -12.49
N THR A 309 -23.53 9.99 -12.73
CA THR A 309 -24.44 9.40 -11.74
C THR A 309 -24.86 8.04 -12.26
N VAL A 310 -25.17 7.10 -11.37
CA VAL A 310 -25.59 5.74 -11.74
C VAL A 310 -26.91 5.42 -11.06
N GLY A 311 -27.93 5.04 -11.82
CA GLY A 311 -29.19 4.51 -11.33
C GLY A 311 -29.33 3.04 -11.68
N ILE A 312 -29.57 2.17 -10.71
CA ILE A 312 -29.91 0.76 -10.93
C ILE A 312 -31.26 0.53 -10.25
N THR A 313 -32.27 0.09 -11.00
CA THR A 313 -33.63 -0.12 -10.52
C THR A 313 -34.11 -1.53 -10.86
N ASP A 314 -34.71 -2.22 -9.89
CA ASP A 314 -35.38 -3.49 -10.12
C ASP A 314 -36.67 -3.28 -10.94
N GLY A 315 -36.85 -4.04 -12.01
CA GLY A 315 -37.97 -3.91 -12.94
C GLY A 315 -39.32 -4.30 -12.33
N SER A 316 -40.35 -3.48 -12.51
CA SER A 316 -41.68 -3.71 -11.93
C SER A 316 -42.40 -4.97 -12.45
N ALA A 317 -42.01 -5.47 -13.64
CA ALA A 317 -42.62 -6.65 -14.27
C ALA A 317 -42.15 -7.99 -13.64
N LYS A 318 -41.00 -7.99 -12.96
CA LYS A 318 -40.40 -9.14 -12.27
C LYS A 318 -39.71 -8.65 -10.99
N ALA A 319 -40.49 -8.11 -10.04
CA ALA A 319 -39.94 -7.65 -8.77
C ALA A 319 -39.15 -8.77 -8.05
N ASN A 320 -38.08 -8.40 -7.33
CA ASN A 320 -37.16 -9.29 -6.61
C ASN A 320 -36.09 -9.99 -7.46
N VAL A 321 -35.61 -9.40 -8.56
CA VAL A 321 -34.58 -10.09 -9.37
C VAL A 321 -33.19 -9.54 -9.12
N VAL A 322 -32.97 -8.21 -9.12
CA VAL A 322 -31.62 -7.66 -8.90
C VAL A 322 -31.15 -7.97 -7.48
N THR A 323 -30.14 -8.82 -7.35
CA THR A 323 -29.53 -9.21 -6.06
C THR A 323 -28.13 -8.63 -5.86
N THR A 324 -27.41 -8.41 -6.97
CA THR A 324 -26.04 -7.90 -6.98
C THR A 324 -25.95 -6.66 -7.88
N ALA A 325 -25.39 -5.58 -7.35
CA ALA A 325 -25.12 -4.35 -8.09
C ALA A 325 -23.64 -3.94 -7.97
N ASN A 326 -22.94 -3.82 -9.10
CA ASN A 326 -21.54 -3.40 -9.14
C ASN A 326 -21.42 -2.04 -9.81
N VAL A 327 -20.75 -1.09 -9.17
CA VAL A 327 -20.50 0.25 -9.72
C VAL A 327 -19.02 0.55 -9.63
N ASP A 328 -18.41 0.91 -10.76
CA ASP A 328 -16.99 1.27 -10.85
C ASP A 328 -16.82 2.61 -11.57
N SER A 329 -15.90 3.46 -11.10
CA SER A 329 -15.42 4.64 -11.80
C SER A 329 -16.50 5.70 -12.10
N ASN A 330 -17.53 5.79 -11.27
CA ASN A 330 -18.57 6.83 -11.36
C ASN A 330 -18.09 8.15 -10.72
N GLY A 331 -18.33 9.27 -11.43
CA GLY A 331 -17.95 10.62 -11.00
C GLY A 331 -18.89 11.26 -9.97
N GLY A 332 -20.03 10.65 -9.67
CA GLY A 332 -21.01 11.17 -8.72
C GLY A 332 -21.95 10.08 -8.19
N LYS A 333 -23.02 10.46 -7.48
CA LYS A 333 -23.82 9.54 -6.66
C LYS A 333 -24.40 8.35 -7.45
N ALA A 334 -24.33 7.15 -6.87
CA ALA A 334 -25.06 5.99 -7.34
C ALA A 334 -26.40 5.85 -6.59
N THR A 335 -27.47 5.34 -7.21
CA THR A 335 -28.77 5.07 -6.59
C THR A 335 -29.23 3.70 -7.03
N ILE A 336 -29.26 2.77 -6.08
CA ILE A 336 -29.56 1.36 -6.31
C ILE A 336 -30.86 1.07 -5.60
N THR A 337 -31.95 0.89 -6.34
CA THR A 337 -33.29 0.67 -5.82
C THR A 337 -33.78 -0.72 -6.19
N GLY A 338 -34.18 -1.51 -5.21
CA GLY A 338 -34.75 -2.83 -5.48
C GLY A 338 -35.24 -3.51 -4.23
N THR A 339 -35.95 -4.61 -4.39
CA THR A 339 -36.46 -5.41 -3.27
C THR A 339 -35.57 -6.62 -3.00
N ALA A 340 -34.74 -7.04 -3.96
CA ALA A 340 -33.85 -8.20 -3.89
C ALA A 340 -32.35 -7.90 -3.64
N ILE A 341 -31.93 -6.64 -3.54
CA ILE A 341 -30.53 -6.26 -3.30
C ILE A 341 -29.95 -6.89 -2.02
N ALA A 342 -28.82 -7.59 -2.17
CA ALA A 342 -28.09 -8.26 -1.11
C ALA A 342 -26.58 -8.01 -1.19
N ASN A 343 -26.03 -7.82 -2.40
CA ASN A 343 -24.61 -7.55 -2.63
C ASN A 343 -24.44 -6.26 -3.42
N VAL A 344 -23.58 -5.36 -2.94
CA VAL A 344 -23.22 -4.14 -3.66
C VAL A 344 -21.70 -4.01 -3.65
N SER A 345 -21.10 -3.68 -4.79
CA SER A 345 -19.69 -3.28 -4.88
C SER A 345 -19.57 -1.88 -5.45
N LEU A 346 -18.73 -1.05 -4.81
CA LEU A 346 -18.41 0.32 -5.24
C LEU A 346 -16.89 0.45 -5.36
N ALA A 347 -16.40 0.78 -6.54
CA ALA A 347 -14.98 0.94 -6.81
C ALA A 347 -14.69 2.28 -7.51
N ASN A 348 -13.62 2.96 -7.11
CA ASN A 348 -13.17 4.21 -7.76
C ASN A 348 -14.28 5.27 -7.87
N SER A 349 -15.21 5.28 -6.92
CA SER A 349 -16.40 6.13 -6.93
C SER A 349 -16.11 7.44 -6.21
N ALA A 350 -16.37 8.56 -6.87
CA ALA A 350 -16.16 9.89 -6.28
C ALA A 350 -17.17 10.22 -5.17
N GLN A 351 -18.30 9.51 -5.10
CA GLN A 351 -19.29 9.60 -4.03
C GLN A 351 -19.90 8.22 -3.78
N ALA A 352 -20.38 8.04 -2.55
CA ALA A 352 -21.18 6.92 -2.09
C ALA A 352 -22.52 6.71 -2.85
N ALA A 353 -23.16 5.57 -2.59
CA ALA A 353 -24.44 5.17 -3.20
C ALA A 353 -25.67 5.52 -2.32
N ASP A 354 -26.88 5.53 -2.87
CA ASP A 354 -28.12 5.36 -2.10
C ASP A 354 -28.61 3.95 -2.37
N ILE A 355 -28.50 3.06 -1.40
CA ILE A 355 -29.07 1.72 -1.50
C ILE A 355 -30.48 1.75 -0.89
N VAL A 356 -31.49 1.74 -1.74
CA VAL A 356 -32.91 1.84 -1.37
C VAL A 356 -33.56 0.47 -1.49
N ASN A 357 -33.96 -0.10 -0.35
CA ASN A 357 -34.79 -1.30 -0.36
C ASN A 357 -36.28 -0.92 -0.50
N ALA A 358 -36.92 -1.32 -1.60
CA ALA A 358 -38.26 -0.82 -1.96
C ALA A 358 -39.45 -1.64 -1.40
N GLY A 359 -39.21 -2.83 -0.84
CA GLY A 359 -40.26 -3.64 -0.20
C GLY A 359 -39.99 -5.14 -0.07
N ALA A 360 -39.88 -5.61 1.17
CA ALA A 360 -40.70 -6.65 1.82
C ALA A 360 -40.04 -6.98 3.17
N THR A 361 -40.84 -7.05 4.25
CA THR A 361 -40.42 -7.53 5.57
C THR A 361 -39.60 -8.82 5.47
N GLY A 362 -38.33 -8.80 5.89
CA GLY A 362 -37.54 -10.03 6.10
C GLY A 362 -36.11 -10.11 5.57
N LYS A 363 -35.40 -9.01 5.26
CA LYS A 363 -34.00 -9.09 4.82
C LYS A 363 -32.99 -9.02 5.96
N ALA A 364 -32.28 -10.13 6.18
CA ALA A 364 -31.31 -10.18 7.25
C ALA A 364 -30.05 -9.36 6.98
N THR A 365 -29.50 -9.34 5.74
CA THR A 365 -28.10 -8.93 5.49
C THR A 365 -27.89 -8.19 4.16
N LEU A 366 -27.10 -7.11 4.19
CA LEU A 366 -26.47 -6.45 3.03
C LEU A 366 -24.95 -6.66 3.08
N ASN A 367 -24.35 -7.13 1.98
CA ASN A 367 -22.91 -7.21 1.80
C ASN A 367 -22.44 -6.08 0.88
N LEU A 368 -21.56 -5.22 1.38
CA LEU A 368 -21.03 -4.06 0.69
C LEU A 368 -19.51 -4.18 0.53
N THR A 369 -19.01 -4.17 -0.70
CA THR A 369 -17.56 -4.09 -0.98
C THR A 369 -17.21 -2.68 -1.43
N VAL A 370 -16.18 -2.06 -0.86
CA VAL A 370 -15.72 -0.71 -1.22
C VAL A 370 -14.24 -0.69 -1.56
N ASN A 371 -13.84 0.07 -2.57
CA ASN A 371 -12.45 0.28 -2.96
C ASN A 371 -12.28 1.68 -3.53
N ASN A 372 -11.41 2.51 -2.95
CA ASN A 372 -11.13 3.86 -3.45
C ASN A 372 -12.39 4.75 -3.56
N VAL A 373 -13.31 4.67 -2.59
CA VAL A 373 -14.53 5.49 -2.57
C VAL A 373 -14.29 6.76 -1.74
N THR A 374 -14.55 7.94 -2.31
CA THR A 374 -14.21 9.23 -1.68
C THR A 374 -15.44 10.07 -1.31
N GLY A 375 -16.15 9.74 -0.22
CA GLY A 375 -17.11 10.64 0.45
C GLY A 375 -18.60 10.23 0.38
N GLY A 376 -19.40 10.78 1.32
CA GLY A 376 -20.88 10.79 1.31
C GLY A 376 -21.58 9.53 1.84
N ALA A 377 -22.89 9.61 2.12
CA ALA A 377 -23.75 8.54 2.64
C ALA A 377 -24.00 7.40 1.63
N ILE A 378 -23.85 6.13 2.04
CA ILE A 378 -24.01 4.89 1.25
C ILE A 378 -25.40 4.22 1.41
N ILE A 379 -25.99 4.22 2.60
CA ILE A 379 -27.15 3.34 2.87
C ILE A 379 -28.34 4.12 3.36
N THR A 380 -29.02 4.78 2.42
CA THR A 380 -30.36 5.31 2.64
C THR A 380 -31.39 4.15 2.64
N ASP A 381 -31.36 3.29 3.66
CA ASP A 381 -32.36 2.21 3.85
C ASP A 381 -33.70 2.82 4.29
N THR A 382 -34.42 3.42 3.34
CA THR A 382 -35.65 4.20 3.60
C THR A 382 -36.77 3.44 4.30
N LYS A 383 -36.70 2.11 4.37
CA LYS A 383 -37.75 1.24 4.92
C LYS A 383 -37.28 0.35 6.07
N ASP A 384 -36.04 0.53 6.56
CA ASP A 384 -35.53 -0.15 7.74
C ASP A 384 -35.55 -1.68 7.63
N GLU A 385 -35.17 -2.21 6.46
CA GLU A 385 -35.33 -3.63 6.16
C GLU A 385 -34.07 -4.46 6.40
N TYR A 386 -32.85 -3.88 6.46
CA TYR A 386 -31.61 -4.63 6.71
C TYR A 386 -31.26 -4.75 8.20
N SER A 387 -31.24 -5.97 8.74
CA SER A 387 -30.84 -6.19 10.14
C SER A 387 -29.32 -6.27 10.36
N THR A 388 -28.56 -6.58 9.31
CA THR A 388 -27.10 -6.77 9.31
C THR A 388 -26.50 -6.10 8.09
N VAL A 389 -25.37 -5.39 8.26
CA VAL A 389 -24.56 -4.86 7.16
C VAL A 389 -23.14 -5.37 7.32
N ASN A 390 -22.60 -6.01 6.28
CA ASN A 390 -21.22 -6.43 6.19
C ASN A 390 -20.50 -5.53 5.19
N ILE A 391 -19.41 -4.89 5.60
CA ILE A 391 -18.60 -4.00 4.76
C ILE A 391 -17.21 -4.60 4.60
N THR A 392 -16.75 -4.74 3.36
CA THR A 392 -15.39 -5.20 3.04
C THR A 392 -14.67 -4.11 2.26
N ALA A 393 -13.69 -3.46 2.89
CA ALA A 393 -12.85 -2.43 2.26
C ALA A 393 -11.61 -3.08 1.64
N THR A 394 -11.42 -2.89 0.33
CA THR A 394 -10.36 -3.56 -0.44
C THR A 394 -9.47 -2.58 -1.20
N GLY A 395 -8.19 -2.93 -1.38
CA GLY A 395 -7.24 -2.22 -2.24
C GLY A 395 -6.83 -0.84 -1.74
N LYS A 396 -7.68 0.17 -1.90
CA LYS A 396 -7.42 1.55 -1.48
C LYS A 396 -8.42 2.03 -0.44
N LYS A 397 -7.97 2.96 0.41
CA LYS A 397 -8.78 3.58 1.46
C LYS A 397 -10.13 4.06 0.93
N SER A 398 -11.18 3.86 1.71
CA SER A 398 -12.53 4.33 1.38
C SER A 398 -13.11 5.15 2.52
N SER A 399 -13.96 6.13 2.20
CA SER A 399 -14.68 6.95 3.17
C SER A 399 -16.16 7.00 2.80
N ILE A 400 -17.00 6.56 3.75
CA ILE A 400 -18.42 6.29 3.53
C ILE A 400 -19.24 6.69 4.75
N GLU A 401 -20.54 6.87 4.58
CA GLU A 401 -21.46 7.16 5.69
C GLU A 401 -22.65 6.19 5.72
N LEU A 402 -23.00 5.70 6.91
CA LEU A 402 -24.16 4.89 7.20
C LEU A 402 -25.23 5.78 7.85
N ASP A 403 -26.18 6.23 7.04
CA ASP A 403 -27.24 7.16 7.44
C ASP A 403 -28.59 6.75 6.86
N GLY A 404 -29.66 6.77 7.67
CA GLY A 404 -31.02 6.61 7.14
C GLY A 404 -31.45 7.85 6.36
N LYS A 405 -32.50 7.76 5.54
CA LYS A 405 -32.94 8.90 4.71
C LYS A 405 -33.26 10.11 5.58
N THR A 406 -32.65 11.26 5.29
CA THR A 406 -33.08 12.60 5.76
C THR A 406 -33.67 12.59 7.17
N GLY A 407 -32.83 12.27 8.16
CA GLY A 407 -33.20 12.32 9.58
C GLY A 407 -33.84 11.06 10.17
N ALA A 408 -33.92 9.96 9.43
CA ALA A 408 -34.30 8.65 9.95
C ALA A 408 -33.06 7.84 10.41
N ALA A 409 -33.24 7.04 11.47
CA ALA A 409 -32.24 6.14 12.01
C ALA A 409 -31.98 4.95 11.06
N PHE A 410 -30.72 4.49 10.93
CA PHE A 410 -30.47 3.15 10.39
C PHE A 410 -30.98 2.09 11.39
N ALA A 411 -31.95 1.25 11.02
CA ALA A 411 -32.55 0.27 11.92
C ALA A 411 -31.78 -1.04 12.13
N GLY A 412 -30.67 -1.27 11.40
CA GLY A 412 -29.91 -2.51 11.52
C GLY A 412 -29.26 -2.69 12.89
N LYS A 413 -29.18 -3.94 13.34
CA LYS A 413 -28.69 -4.32 14.68
C LYS A 413 -27.20 -4.66 14.70
N THR A 414 -26.68 -5.18 13.58
CA THR A 414 -25.32 -5.71 13.47
C THR A 414 -24.57 -5.07 12.31
N LEU A 415 -23.34 -4.63 12.58
CA LEU A 415 -22.39 -4.17 11.58
C LEU A 415 -21.14 -5.05 11.65
N SER A 416 -20.67 -5.53 10.51
CA SER A 416 -19.35 -6.15 10.38
C SER A 416 -18.50 -5.36 9.39
N VAL A 417 -17.27 -5.06 9.74
CA VAL A 417 -16.30 -4.37 8.89
C VAL A 417 -15.06 -5.25 8.76
N GLY A 418 -14.57 -5.42 7.54
CA GLY A 418 -13.36 -6.18 7.26
C GLY A 418 -12.62 -5.69 6.02
N GLY A 419 -11.55 -6.41 5.68
CA GLY A 419 -10.78 -6.21 4.45
C GLY A 419 -9.35 -5.74 4.67
N ASP A 420 -8.66 -5.43 3.58
CA ASP A 420 -7.23 -5.12 3.56
C ASP A 420 -6.93 -3.61 3.49
N ALA A 421 -7.95 -2.77 3.28
CA ALA A 421 -7.82 -1.33 3.14
C ALA A 421 -8.53 -0.56 4.26
N ALA A 422 -7.97 0.59 4.65
CA ALA A 422 -8.54 1.43 5.70
C ALA A 422 -9.93 1.99 5.32
N LEU A 423 -10.86 1.92 6.27
CA LEU A 423 -12.21 2.46 6.12
C LEU A 423 -12.44 3.61 7.11
N THR A 424 -12.86 4.78 6.60
CA THR A 424 -13.48 5.82 7.42
C THR A 424 -14.99 5.70 7.29
N LEU A 425 -15.67 5.30 8.36
CA LEU A 425 -17.12 5.14 8.41
C LEU A 425 -17.70 6.20 9.34
N LYS A 426 -18.64 6.99 8.83
CA LYS A 426 -19.48 7.82 9.69
C LYS A 426 -20.79 7.10 9.94
N VAL A 427 -21.19 6.97 11.21
CA VAL A 427 -22.49 6.38 11.59
C VAL A 427 -23.35 7.49 12.20
N ASN A 428 -24.59 7.64 11.75
CA ASN A 428 -25.50 8.63 12.34
C ASN A 428 -25.86 8.25 13.79
N ALA A 429 -25.81 9.23 14.69
CA ALA A 429 -26.14 9.11 16.11
C ALA A 429 -27.55 8.56 16.40
N ALA A 430 -28.47 8.62 15.43
CA ALA A 430 -29.82 8.07 15.55
C ALA A 430 -29.90 6.55 15.26
N SER A 431 -28.85 5.87 14.78
CA SER A 431 -28.93 4.44 14.39
C SER A 431 -29.37 3.51 15.54
N ALA A 432 -30.03 2.39 15.20
CA ALA A 432 -30.42 1.31 16.09
C ALA A 432 -29.33 0.22 16.23
N LEU A 433 -28.09 0.55 15.83
CA LEU A 433 -26.95 -0.36 15.82
C LEU A 433 -26.62 -0.79 17.25
N THR A 434 -26.49 -2.11 17.47
CA THR A 434 -26.18 -2.67 18.80
C THR A 434 -24.80 -3.30 18.87
N THR A 435 -24.39 -4.03 17.83
CA THR A 435 -23.14 -4.79 17.81
C THR A 435 -22.31 -4.44 16.58
N VAL A 436 -21.02 -4.17 16.78
CA VAL A 436 -20.05 -3.91 15.72
C VAL A 436 -18.91 -4.91 15.81
N THR A 437 -18.55 -5.52 14.69
CA THR A 437 -17.36 -6.39 14.58
C THR A 437 -16.38 -5.81 13.56
N VAL A 438 -15.09 -5.84 13.86
CA VAL A 438 -14.02 -5.36 12.97
C VAL A 438 -12.97 -6.45 12.79
N SER A 439 -12.52 -6.64 11.55
CA SER A 439 -11.56 -7.68 11.17
C SER A 439 -10.63 -7.22 10.04
N GLY A 440 -9.62 -8.02 9.73
CA GLY A 440 -8.70 -7.74 8.62
C GLY A 440 -7.62 -6.71 8.93
N SER A 441 -6.83 -6.34 7.92
CA SER A 441 -5.62 -5.51 8.09
C SER A 441 -5.84 -4.03 7.81
N GLY A 442 -7.01 -3.63 7.29
CA GLY A 442 -7.29 -2.26 6.88
C GLY A 442 -7.44 -1.26 8.04
N GLY A 443 -8.04 -1.69 9.15
CA GLY A 443 -8.43 -0.81 10.26
C GLY A 443 -9.69 0.02 9.98
N LEU A 444 -10.42 0.38 11.05
CA LEU A 444 -11.65 1.17 11.00
C LEU A 444 -11.48 2.51 11.73
N THR A 445 -11.81 3.63 11.09
CA THR A 445 -12.04 4.92 11.76
C THR A 445 -13.53 5.22 11.81
N SER A 446 -14.12 5.32 13.01
CA SER A 446 -15.56 5.59 13.17
C SER A 446 -15.90 6.18 14.54
N ASP A 447 -16.92 7.04 14.59
CA ASP A 447 -17.61 7.37 15.84
C ASP A 447 -18.77 6.38 16.03
N LEU A 448 -18.70 5.59 17.10
CA LEU A 448 -19.66 4.56 17.49
C LEU A 448 -20.23 4.84 18.89
N SER A 449 -20.13 6.08 19.37
CA SER A 449 -20.67 6.49 20.68
C SER A 449 -22.20 6.61 20.71
N ALA A 450 -22.89 6.21 19.65
CA ALA A 450 -24.34 6.22 19.52
C ALA A 450 -25.04 5.40 20.63
N GLY A 451 -26.20 5.88 21.07
CA GLY A 451 -26.83 5.43 22.32
C GLY A 451 -27.29 3.97 22.38
N THR A 452 -27.39 3.27 21.25
CA THR A 452 -27.82 1.87 21.19
C THR A 452 -26.68 0.87 21.09
N VAL A 453 -25.45 1.33 20.77
CA VAL A 453 -24.29 0.44 20.65
C VAL A 453 -23.94 -0.10 22.04
N THR A 454 -23.81 -1.42 22.16
CA THR A 454 -23.50 -2.10 23.42
C THR A 454 -22.24 -2.96 23.35
N SER A 455 -21.77 -3.30 22.16
CA SER A 455 -20.56 -4.10 21.99
C SER A 455 -19.84 -3.80 20.67
N ILE A 456 -18.53 -3.57 20.78
CA ILE A 456 -17.61 -3.42 19.66
C ILE A 456 -16.49 -4.45 19.86
N ASP A 457 -16.33 -5.37 18.90
CA ASP A 457 -15.28 -6.40 18.91
C ASP A 457 -14.41 -6.28 17.66
N ALA A 458 -13.22 -5.73 17.84
CA ALA A 458 -12.17 -5.60 16.85
C ALA A 458 -11.04 -6.63 17.05
N SER A 459 -11.24 -7.68 17.86
CA SER A 459 -10.18 -8.63 18.20
C SER A 459 -9.66 -9.47 17.03
N ALA A 460 -10.38 -9.49 15.91
CA ALA A 460 -9.94 -10.10 14.65
C ALA A 460 -9.24 -9.11 13.69
N SER A 461 -9.05 -7.85 14.12
CA SER A 461 -8.39 -6.80 13.35
C SER A 461 -6.87 -6.81 13.59
N THR A 462 -6.10 -6.65 12.52
CA THR A 462 -4.65 -6.39 12.58
C THR A 462 -4.30 -4.97 12.15
N GLY A 463 -5.28 -4.23 11.62
CA GLY A 463 -5.13 -2.82 11.27
C GLY A 463 -5.39 -1.90 12.46
N ALA A 464 -4.87 -0.66 12.38
CA ALA A 464 -5.08 0.37 13.41
C ALA A 464 -6.52 0.90 13.37
N ASN A 465 -7.28 0.68 14.45
CA ASN A 465 -8.65 1.14 14.60
C ASN A 465 -8.69 2.47 15.37
N VAL A 466 -9.47 3.44 14.90
CA VAL A 466 -9.67 4.75 15.55
C VAL A 466 -11.16 4.90 15.85
N ILE A 467 -11.57 4.54 17.06
CA ILE A 467 -12.97 4.39 17.44
C ILE A 467 -13.35 5.34 18.57
N THR A 468 -14.41 6.14 18.40
CA THR A 468 -15.05 6.82 19.53
C THR A 468 -16.17 5.95 20.10
N VAL A 469 -16.21 5.77 21.42
CA VAL A 469 -17.16 4.89 22.09
C VAL A 469 -17.74 5.53 23.34
N ASP A 470 -19.03 5.29 23.59
CA ASP A 470 -19.65 5.58 24.90
C ASP A 470 -19.37 4.41 25.85
N GLY A 471 -18.25 4.50 26.56
CA GLY A 471 -17.82 3.46 27.51
C GLY A 471 -18.72 3.28 28.74
N THR A 472 -19.82 4.05 28.86
CA THR A 472 -20.86 3.77 29.87
C THR A 472 -21.92 2.78 29.36
N LYS A 473 -22.02 2.62 28.03
CA LYS A 473 -23.01 1.78 27.35
C LYS A 473 -22.40 0.58 26.64
N ALA A 474 -21.26 0.76 25.98
CA ALA A 474 -20.64 -0.24 25.13
C ALA A 474 -19.33 -0.80 25.68
N THR A 475 -19.09 -2.10 25.47
CA THR A 475 -17.75 -2.69 25.59
C THR A 475 -16.95 -2.46 24.32
N TYR A 476 -15.63 -2.36 24.44
CA TYR A 476 -14.69 -2.39 23.32
C TYR A 476 -13.62 -3.43 23.56
N LYS A 477 -13.27 -4.21 22.54
CA LYS A 477 -12.13 -5.12 22.53
C LYS A 477 -11.32 -4.92 21.24
N GLY A 478 -10.09 -4.44 21.37
CA GLY A 478 -9.20 -4.13 20.25
C GLY A 478 -8.47 -5.34 19.68
N GLY A 479 -7.75 -5.08 18.59
CA GLY A 479 -7.08 -6.04 17.73
C GLY A 479 -5.62 -6.28 18.09
N SER A 480 -4.78 -6.52 17.08
CA SER A 480 -3.31 -6.58 17.21
C SER A 480 -2.58 -5.38 16.60
N GLY A 481 -3.33 -4.46 15.99
CA GLY A 481 -2.81 -3.19 15.48
C GLY A 481 -2.82 -2.13 16.58
N ASN A 482 -2.06 -1.05 16.40
CA ASN A 482 -2.04 0.06 17.35
C ASN A 482 -3.36 0.84 17.29
N ASP A 483 -4.28 0.54 18.20
CA ASP A 483 -5.63 1.09 18.22
C ASP A 483 -5.70 2.41 18.99
N THR A 484 -6.69 3.23 18.68
CA THR A 484 -7.02 4.47 19.38
C THR A 484 -8.50 4.48 19.74
N VAL A 485 -8.80 4.51 21.04
CA VAL A 485 -10.18 4.57 21.55
C VAL A 485 -10.42 5.91 22.22
N THR A 486 -11.41 6.66 21.74
CA THR A 486 -11.81 7.94 22.35
C THR A 486 -13.05 7.77 23.22
N LEU A 487 -12.97 8.26 24.46
CA LEU A 487 -14.01 8.23 25.47
C LEU A 487 -14.44 9.65 25.86
N ALA A 488 -15.70 9.84 26.25
CA ALA A 488 -16.17 11.12 26.80
C ALA A 488 -15.90 11.25 28.31
N ALA A 489 -15.91 10.12 29.03
CA ALA A 489 -15.70 10.04 30.48
C ALA A 489 -15.16 8.65 30.86
N ALA A 490 -14.82 8.46 32.14
CA ALA A 490 -14.40 7.18 32.68
C ALA A 490 -15.44 6.07 32.40
N PRO A 491 -15.04 4.92 31.83
CA PRO A 491 -15.98 3.90 31.38
C PRO A 491 -16.52 3.03 32.52
N THR A 492 -17.79 2.64 32.43
CA THR A 492 -18.42 1.64 33.34
C THR A 492 -18.47 0.24 32.72
N LYS A 493 -18.12 0.13 31.43
CA LYS A 493 -17.99 -1.10 30.66
C LYS A 493 -16.51 -1.35 30.34
N ALA A 494 -16.17 -2.61 30.04
CA ALA A 494 -14.82 -3.00 29.69
C ALA A 494 -14.38 -2.35 28.36
N ILE A 495 -13.23 -1.68 28.40
CA ILE A 495 -12.53 -1.09 27.25
C ILE A 495 -11.14 -1.72 27.24
N ASP A 496 -10.93 -2.65 26.31
CA ASP A 496 -9.72 -3.44 26.17
C ASP A 496 -9.03 -3.08 24.84
N GLY A 497 -7.78 -2.59 24.88
CA GLY A 497 -7.03 -2.20 23.68
C GLY A 497 -6.56 -3.38 22.84
N GLY A 498 -6.47 -4.58 23.41
CA GLY A 498 -5.99 -5.76 22.71
C GLY A 498 -4.48 -5.93 22.79
N ALA A 499 -3.85 -6.26 21.67
CA ALA A 499 -2.39 -6.33 21.55
C ALA A 499 -1.92 -5.19 20.64
N GLY A 500 -0.71 -4.69 20.88
CA GLY A 500 -0.19 -3.55 20.15
C GLY A 500 0.31 -2.49 21.12
N THR A 501 0.52 -1.27 20.63
CA THR A 501 0.69 -0.08 21.47
C THR A 501 -0.58 0.74 21.34
N ASP A 502 -1.50 0.56 22.28
CA ASP A 502 -2.86 1.08 22.16
C ASP A 502 -3.01 2.41 22.92
N THR A 503 -3.81 3.30 22.34
CA THR A 503 -4.06 4.66 22.83
C THR A 503 -5.49 4.81 23.32
N VAL A 504 -5.67 5.28 24.56
CA VAL A 504 -6.98 5.76 25.05
C VAL A 504 -6.97 7.27 25.15
N ALA A 505 -7.97 7.93 24.55
CA ALA A 505 -8.14 9.37 24.56
C ALA A 505 -9.40 9.75 25.36
N PHE A 506 -9.37 10.90 26.05
CA PHE A 506 -10.55 11.43 26.73
C PHE A 506 -10.87 12.85 26.26
N SER A 507 -12.07 13.04 25.69
CA SER A 507 -12.50 14.31 25.09
C SER A 507 -13.10 15.33 26.08
N GLY A 508 -13.50 14.89 27.29
CA GLY A 508 -14.26 15.69 28.25
C GLY A 508 -13.60 15.92 29.61
N VAL A 509 -12.30 15.67 29.75
CA VAL A 509 -11.61 15.81 31.04
C VAL A 509 -11.57 17.29 31.45
N THR A 510 -11.87 17.57 32.72
CA THR A 510 -11.78 18.93 33.29
C THR A 510 -10.77 19.04 34.44
N ASP A 511 -10.23 17.90 34.89
CA ASP A 511 -9.21 17.78 35.92
C ASP A 511 -8.44 16.46 35.70
N LEU A 512 -7.15 16.54 35.36
CA LEU A 512 -6.33 15.36 35.04
C LEU A 512 -6.12 14.43 36.25
N SER A 513 -6.24 14.93 37.49
CA SER A 513 -6.12 14.11 38.70
C SER A 513 -7.24 13.09 38.86
N THR A 514 -8.35 13.28 38.13
CA THR A 514 -9.47 12.33 38.09
C THR A 514 -9.17 11.09 37.27
N LEU A 515 -8.13 11.12 36.42
CA LEU A 515 -7.65 9.95 35.68
C LEU A 515 -6.73 9.13 36.60
N ASN A 516 -7.29 8.08 37.22
CA ASN A 516 -6.57 7.23 38.17
C ASN A 516 -7.06 5.77 38.10
N LYS A 517 -6.38 4.86 38.81
CA LYS A 517 -6.66 3.41 38.88
C LYS A 517 -8.13 3.08 39.15
N THR A 518 -8.78 3.86 40.02
CA THR A 518 -10.19 3.62 40.36
C THR A 518 -11.10 4.04 39.22
N ALA A 519 -10.89 5.23 38.64
CA ALA A 519 -11.69 5.72 37.52
C ALA A 519 -11.48 4.90 36.24
N LEU A 520 -10.26 4.37 36.04
CA LEU A 520 -9.86 3.62 34.85
C LEU A 520 -9.82 2.10 35.10
N ALA A 521 -10.53 1.60 36.11
CA ALA A 521 -10.52 0.18 36.46
C ALA A 521 -11.03 -0.75 35.34
N ASN A 522 -11.82 -0.21 34.40
CA ASN A 522 -12.35 -0.93 33.23
C ASN A 522 -11.52 -0.71 31.95
N VAL A 523 -10.37 -0.05 32.03
CA VAL A 523 -9.45 0.18 30.91
C VAL A 523 -8.27 -0.77 31.04
N THR A 524 -8.10 -1.66 30.06
CA THR A 524 -7.05 -2.69 30.06
C THR A 524 -6.31 -2.73 28.73
N ASN A 525 -5.05 -3.18 28.74
CA ASN A 525 -4.19 -3.28 27.55
C ASN A 525 -4.14 -1.97 26.75
N PHE A 526 -3.87 -0.86 27.45
CA PHE A 526 -3.54 0.42 26.85
C PHE A 526 -2.20 0.88 27.42
N GLU A 527 -1.32 1.32 26.55
CA GLU A 527 0.03 1.80 26.90
C GLU A 527 0.09 3.33 26.86
N VAL A 528 -0.80 3.97 26.10
CA VAL A 528 -0.74 5.40 25.80
C VAL A 528 -2.02 6.10 26.22
N LEU A 529 -1.87 7.20 26.98
CA LEU A 529 -2.96 8.12 27.29
C LEU A 529 -2.86 9.35 26.39
N GLN A 530 -3.88 9.61 25.57
CA GLN A 530 -3.96 10.81 24.76
C GLN A 530 -4.78 11.90 25.45
N LEU A 531 -4.18 13.09 25.56
CA LEU A 531 -4.80 14.30 26.05
C LEU A 531 -5.28 15.15 24.86
N THR A 532 -6.59 15.35 24.78
CA THR A 532 -7.21 16.19 23.73
C THR A 532 -7.38 17.65 24.17
N GLY A 533 -6.85 18.01 25.34
CA GLY A 533 -6.97 19.35 25.92
C GLY A 533 -6.19 19.48 27.23
N VAL A 534 -5.70 20.68 27.53
CA VAL A 534 -5.28 21.08 28.87
C VAL A 534 -6.47 21.76 29.55
N VAL A 535 -6.70 21.46 30.83
CA VAL A 535 -8.04 21.58 31.43
C VAL A 535 -8.13 22.68 32.50
N GLY A 536 -7.05 22.91 33.24
CA GLY A 536 -6.88 23.89 34.30
C GLY A 536 -6.29 25.21 33.83
N THR A 537 -6.69 26.30 34.49
CA THR A 537 -6.17 27.66 34.28
C THR A 537 -4.88 27.92 35.05
N ALA A 538 -4.17 29.02 34.77
CA ALA A 538 -3.11 29.53 35.65
C ALA A 538 -3.55 29.71 37.12
N ALA A 539 -4.84 29.96 37.38
CA ALA A 539 -5.41 30.04 38.73
C ALA A 539 -5.71 28.67 39.38
N THR A 540 -5.69 27.58 38.60
CA THR A 540 -5.95 26.20 39.06
C THR A 540 -4.94 25.22 38.47
N PRO A 541 -3.62 25.41 38.69
CA PRO A 541 -2.58 24.64 38.01
C PRO A 541 -2.60 23.15 38.37
N ALA A 542 -3.07 22.80 39.57
CA ALA A 542 -3.17 21.41 40.02
C ALA A 542 -4.03 20.51 39.11
N LYS A 543 -4.99 21.09 38.38
CA LYS A 543 -5.85 20.36 37.44
C LYS A 543 -5.12 19.91 36.17
N ASN A 544 -3.93 20.46 35.89
CA ASN A 544 -3.08 20.10 34.76
C ASN A 544 -2.01 19.07 35.13
N THR A 545 -2.07 18.51 36.34
CA THR A 545 -1.12 17.50 36.78
C THR A 545 -1.68 16.10 36.59
N LEU A 546 -0.97 15.29 35.79
CA LEU A 546 -1.19 13.87 35.65
C LEU A 546 -0.13 13.11 36.47
N ASP A 547 -0.57 12.26 37.40
CA ASP A 547 0.29 11.31 38.12
C ASP A 547 0.23 9.95 37.42
N VAL A 548 1.28 9.63 36.65
CA VAL A 548 1.33 8.37 35.88
C VAL A 548 1.36 7.16 36.80
N SER A 549 1.90 7.28 38.02
CA SER A 549 1.91 6.18 39.00
C SER A 549 0.52 5.87 39.57
N ALA A 550 -0.41 6.81 39.43
CA ALA A 550 -1.81 6.67 39.79
C ALA A 550 -2.67 6.05 38.67
N LEU A 551 -2.15 5.85 37.45
CA LEU A 551 -2.84 5.15 36.36
C LEU A 551 -2.78 3.61 36.52
N PRO A 552 -3.65 2.85 35.83
CA PRO A 552 -3.49 1.40 35.70
C PRO A 552 -2.07 1.01 35.25
N THR A 553 -1.62 -0.19 35.58
CA THR A 553 -0.33 -0.69 35.10
C THR A 553 -0.35 -0.86 33.58
N GLY A 554 0.75 -0.54 32.90
CA GLY A 554 0.88 -0.65 31.44
C GLY A 554 1.11 0.69 30.75
N PHE A 555 0.53 1.78 31.28
CA PHE A 555 0.76 3.12 30.75
C PHE A 555 2.23 3.51 30.81
N ASN A 556 2.83 3.68 29.64
CA ASN A 556 4.23 4.06 29.45
C ASN A 556 4.37 5.28 28.53
N GLY A 557 3.26 5.88 28.09
CA GLY A 557 3.31 7.08 27.29
C GLY A 557 2.10 8.00 27.38
N VAL A 558 2.32 9.25 26.98
CA VAL A 558 1.30 10.29 26.84
C VAL A 558 1.44 10.96 25.48
N VAL A 559 0.31 11.14 24.80
CA VAL A 559 0.20 11.91 23.56
C VAL A 559 -0.53 13.21 23.86
N VAL A 560 -0.03 14.34 23.37
CA VAL A 560 -0.72 15.63 23.43
C VAL A 560 -1.07 16.08 22.02
N ASN A 561 -2.37 16.24 21.78
CA ASN A 561 -2.93 16.60 20.47
C ASN A 561 -3.99 17.71 20.63
N THR A 562 -3.57 18.86 21.15
CA THR A 562 -4.42 20.04 21.40
C THR A 562 -3.59 21.29 21.17
N THR A 563 -4.21 22.37 20.70
CA THR A 563 -3.61 23.70 20.62
C THR A 563 -4.22 24.67 21.64
N THR A 564 -5.20 24.22 22.43
CA THR A 564 -5.96 25.07 23.34
C THR A 564 -5.21 25.21 24.66
N ASP A 565 -4.69 26.42 24.89
CA ASP A 565 -3.96 26.79 26.10
C ASP A 565 -4.90 27.12 27.24
N LYS A 566 -4.77 26.41 28.36
CA LYS A 566 -5.34 26.84 29.64
C LYS A 566 -4.25 26.99 30.71
N GLY A 567 -3.02 26.54 30.48
CA GLY A 567 -1.91 26.60 31.42
C GLY A 567 -0.88 25.49 31.16
N ASP A 568 0.19 25.45 31.97
CA ASP A 568 1.24 24.44 31.84
C ASP A 568 0.75 23.04 32.21
N LEU A 569 1.23 22.04 31.47
CA LEU A 569 0.97 20.61 31.65
C LEU A 569 2.08 19.99 32.50
N ILE A 570 1.72 19.19 33.50
CA ILE A 570 2.68 18.47 34.34
C ILE A 570 2.37 16.97 34.27
N ILE A 571 3.34 16.18 33.83
CA ILE A 571 3.29 14.72 33.80
C ILE A 571 4.35 14.24 34.80
N ASN A 572 3.92 13.79 35.98
CA ASN A 572 4.83 13.44 37.06
C ASN A 572 4.86 11.94 37.35
N LYS A 573 5.92 11.55 38.06
CA LYS A 573 6.18 10.18 38.51
C LYS A 573 6.19 9.17 37.36
N VAL A 574 6.76 9.57 36.23
CA VAL A 574 6.99 8.66 35.10
C VAL A 574 8.13 7.69 35.41
N ALA A 575 8.15 6.54 34.72
CA ALA A 575 9.28 5.62 34.74
C ALA A 575 10.32 6.03 33.68
N THR A 576 11.54 5.50 33.78
CA THR A 576 12.53 5.59 32.70
C THR A 576 12.01 4.87 31.44
N GLY A 577 12.35 5.40 30.26
CA GLY A 577 11.84 4.95 28.97
C GLY A 577 10.42 5.46 28.63
N PHE A 578 9.90 6.46 29.36
CA PHE A 578 8.57 7.00 29.13
C PHE A 578 8.47 7.70 27.76
N ASN A 579 7.35 7.49 27.07
CA ASN A 579 7.09 8.05 25.74
C ASN A 579 6.21 9.30 25.85
N PHE A 580 6.74 10.46 25.49
CA PHE A 580 5.99 11.70 25.39
C PHE A 580 5.90 12.13 23.93
N THR A 581 4.68 12.29 23.41
CA THR A 581 4.44 12.59 21.99
C THR A 581 3.67 13.90 21.83
N GLU A 582 4.20 14.81 21.02
CA GLU A 582 3.53 16.08 20.67
C GLU A 582 3.06 16.02 19.21
N LEU A 583 1.74 16.05 19.00
CA LEU A 583 1.14 15.99 17.65
C LEU A 583 0.72 17.37 17.11
N ALA A 584 0.70 18.40 17.96
CA ALA A 584 0.30 19.76 17.63
C ALA A 584 1.20 20.79 18.33
N SER A 585 1.37 21.97 17.71
CA SER A 585 2.16 23.07 18.26
C SER A 585 1.59 23.58 19.58
N GLN A 586 2.46 23.68 20.59
CA GLN A 586 2.09 24.08 21.94
C GLN A 586 2.48 25.52 22.25
N THR A 587 1.63 26.20 23.02
CA THR A 587 1.91 27.53 23.58
C THR A 587 2.24 27.49 25.07
N PHE A 588 2.03 26.35 25.72
CA PHE A 588 2.28 26.11 27.15
C PHE A 588 3.49 25.20 27.37
N LYS A 589 4.00 25.10 28.61
CA LYS A 589 5.08 24.17 28.95
C LYS A 589 4.55 22.79 29.30
N SER A 590 5.23 21.76 28.80
CA SER A 590 5.04 20.37 29.19
C SER A 590 6.19 19.97 30.12
N THR A 591 5.92 19.79 31.41
CA THR A 591 6.92 19.31 32.39
C THR A 591 6.79 17.80 32.58
N ILE A 592 7.88 17.07 32.36
CA ILE A 592 7.95 15.61 32.52
C ILE A 592 8.95 15.31 33.63
N ALA A 593 8.48 14.64 34.69
CA ALA A 593 9.29 14.37 35.88
C ALA A 593 9.26 12.90 36.29
N LEU A 594 10.44 12.33 36.52
CA LEU A 594 10.62 10.95 36.98
C LEU A 594 10.03 10.69 38.37
N LYS A 595 9.68 9.44 38.62
CA LYS A 595 9.35 8.95 39.96
C LYS A 595 10.58 8.76 40.83
N THR A 596 11.66 8.29 40.24
CA THR A 596 12.93 7.99 40.90
C THR A 596 14.03 8.36 39.94
N ASP A 597 14.97 9.17 40.43
CA ASP A 597 16.11 9.68 39.70
C ASP A 597 17.28 8.70 39.88
N GLY A 598 17.75 8.16 38.77
CA GLY A 598 18.82 7.19 38.62
C GLY A 598 20.09 7.83 38.06
N LEU A 599 20.87 7.06 37.30
CA LEU A 599 22.10 7.54 36.64
C LEU A 599 22.07 7.33 35.13
N SER A 600 20.94 6.84 34.59
CA SER A 600 20.83 6.40 33.19
C SER A 600 19.36 6.45 32.74
N ASP A 601 18.62 7.46 33.16
CA ASP A 601 17.22 7.59 32.85
C ASP A 601 16.99 8.12 31.44
N VAL A 602 15.96 7.58 30.79
CA VAL A 602 15.65 7.82 29.38
C VAL A 602 14.28 8.46 29.24
N LEU A 603 14.17 9.54 28.47
CA LEU A 603 12.92 10.10 27.97
C LEU A 603 12.85 9.87 26.46
N ASN A 604 11.74 9.33 25.96
CA ASN A 604 11.47 9.24 24.52
C ASN A 604 10.50 10.35 24.13
N LEU A 605 10.99 11.36 23.42
CA LEU A 605 10.22 12.48 22.89
C LEU A 605 9.92 12.25 21.40
N ASN A 606 8.64 12.22 21.03
CA ASN A 606 8.21 12.06 19.64
C ASN A 606 7.52 13.33 19.17
N LEU A 607 7.97 13.88 18.04
CA LEU A 607 7.45 15.11 17.44
C LEU A 607 6.71 14.79 16.14
N GLY A 608 5.43 15.19 16.06
CA GLY A 608 4.58 15.11 14.88
C GLY A 608 3.98 13.72 14.59
N ASN A 609 3.16 13.66 13.54
CA ASN A 609 2.75 12.44 12.83
C ASN A 609 2.95 12.63 11.32
N ALA A 610 2.69 11.59 10.52
CA ALA A 610 2.86 11.61 9.06
C ALA A 610 2.02 12.66 8.29
N LYS A 611 1.16 13.45 8.96
CA LYS A 611 0.34 14.54 8.37
C LYS A 611 0.36 15.83 9.20
N SER A 612 1.23 15.95 10.21
CA SER A 612 1.27 17.14 11.06
C SER A 612 2.07 18.27 10.40
N ALA A 613 1.59 19.50 10.56
CA ALA A 613 2.40 20.70 10.31
C ALA A 613 3.60 20.74 11.26
N ALA A 614 4.58 21.60 10.97
CA ALA A 614 5.70 21.85 11.87
C ALA A 614 5.21 22.16 13.29
N ILE A 615 5.62 21.34 14.26
CA ILE A 615 5.51 21.65 15.68
C ILE A 615 6.40 22.87 15.96
N ASP A 616 5.79 23.95 16.42
CA ASP A 616 6.49 25.17 16.83
C ASP A 616 6.18 25.46 18.30
N ALA A 617 7.12 25.12 19.17
CA ALA A 617 7.09 25.53 20.57
C ALA A 617 7.37 27.05 20.65
N LYS A 618 6.29 27.84 20.78
CA LYS A 618 6.39 29.31 20.86
C LYS A 618 7.11 29.78 22.12
N THR A 619 7.53 31.04 22.16
CA THR A 619 8.12 31.68 23.35
C THR A 619 7.20 31.52 24.56
N GLY A 620 7.64 30.80 25.59
CA GLY A 620 6.83 30.45 26.77
C GLY A 620 6.36 29.00 26.80
N GLY A 621 6.32 28.32 25.65
CA GLY A 621 6.09 26.88 25.52
C GLY A 621 7.38 26.07 25.34
N GLY A 622 7.27 24.75 25.42
CA GLY A 622 8.39 23.81 25.31
C GLY A 622 8.30 22.62 26.25
N VAL A 623 9.34 21.79 26.24
CA VAL A 623 9.44 20.59 27.07
C VAL A 623 10.45 20.83 28.18
N VAL A 624 10.03 20.62 29.44
CA VAL A 624 10.91 20.63 30.60
C VAL A 624 11.05 19.19 31.08
N ALA A 625 12.22 18.60 30.88
CA ALA A 625 12.56 17.26 31.33
C ALA A 625 13.45 17.37 32.58
N THR A 626 13.10 16.64 33.64
CA THR A 626 13.84 16.70 34.91
C THR A 626 14.30 15.31 35.34
N GLY A 627 15.62 15.13 35.46
CA GLY A 627 16.26 13.90 35.94
C GLY A 627 16.56 12.89 34.83
N PHE A 628 16.58 13.28 33.55
CA PHE A 628 16.88 12.35 32.46
C PHE A 628 18.30 12.59 31.95
N GLU A 629 19.14 11.55 31.98
CA GLU A 629 20.49 11.64 31.38
C GLU A 629 20.44 11.52 29.86
N THR A 630 19.45 10.81 29.30
CA THR A 630 19.28 10.60 27.87
C THR A 630 17.90 11.04 27.41
N VAL A 631 17.85 11.89 26.39
CA VAL A 631 16.61 12.24 25.69
C VAL A 631 16.71 11.74 24.25
N ASN A 632 15.87 10.76 23.93
CA ASN A 632 15.68 10.30 22.56
C ASN A 632 14.62 11.18 21.90
N ILE A 633 14.91 11.73 20.71
CA ILE A 633 13.99 12.56 19.94
C ILE A 633 13.73 11.87 18.59
N THR A 634 12.46 11.58 18.30
CA THR A 634 12.02 11.09 16.98
C THR A 634 11.20 12.18 16.29
N SER A 635 11.61 12.60 15.09
CA SER A 635 11.01 13.70 14.34
C SER A 635 10.31 13.21 13.06
N SER A 636 8.98 13.27 13.03
CA SER A 636 8.20 12.73 11.91
C SER A 636 7.87 13.81 10.88
N ALA A 637 8.02 13.51 9.59
CA ALA A 637 7.62 14.41 8.49
C ALA A 637 6.47 13.81 7.66
N ASP A 638 5.68 14.69 7.03
CA ASP A 638 4.78 14.28 5.95
C ASP A 638 5.57 14.05 4.67
N THR A 639 5.48 12.84 4.11
CA THR A 639 6.09 12.46 2.82
C THR A 639 5.61 13.27 1.61
N SER A 640 4.59 14.12 1.78
CA SER A 640 3.93 14.88 0.71
C SER A 640 4.14 16.40 0.73
N ALA A 641 4.95 16.95 1.64
CA ALA A 641 5.22 18.40 1.75
C ALA A 641 6.72 18.76 1.83
N ALA A 642 7.04 20.05 1.62
CA ALA A 642 8.38 20.63 1.77
C ALA A 642 9.03 20.27 3.12
N ALA A 643 10.38 20.29 3.21
CA ALA A 643 11.13 19.94 4.42
C ALA A 643 10.51 20.59 5.68
N VAL A 644 9.93 19.75 6.55
CA VAL A 644 9.31 20.18 7.80
C VAL A 644 10.42 20.37 8.83
N GLN A 645 10.45 21.52 9.53
CA GLN A 645 11.37 21.75 10.65
C GLN A 645 10.56 22.00 11.92
N HIS A 646 10.73 21.15 12.93
CA HIS A 646 10.14 21.32 14.25
C HIS A 646 11.01 22.24 15.09
N LYS A 647 10.39 23.16 15.84
CA LYS A 647 11.09 23.93 16.86
C LYS A 647 10.81 23.35 18.23
N LEU A 648 11.87 22.90 18.91
CA LEU A 648 11.81 22.31 20.24
C LEU A 648 12.61 23.18 21.23
N ASN A 649 11.91 23.79 22.17
CA ASN A 649 12.54 24.44 23.33
C ASN A 649 12.65 23.39 24.45
N LEU A 650 13.74 22.63 24.48
CA LEU A 650 14.01 21.62 25.50
C LEU A 650 14.79 22.24 26.67
N THR A 651 14.30 22.08 27.89
CA THR A 651 15.04 22.41 29.11
C THR A 651 15.31 21.14 29.89
N ASP A 652 16.58 20.75 29.94
CA ASP A 652 17.04 19.62 30.75
C ASP A 652 18.49 19.89 31.20
N ALA A 653 18.65 20.17 32.49
CA ALA A 653 19.97 20.44 33.06
C ALA A 653 20.78 19.16 33.36
N THR A 654 20.12 18.00 33.32
CA THR A 654 20.69 16.67 33.63
C THR A 654 21.04 15.86 32.38
N ALA A 655 20.43 16.17 31.24
CA ALA A 655 20.69 15.48 29.99
C ALA A 655 22.16 15.59 29.58
N THR A 656 22.82 14.43 29.47
CA THR A 656 24.19 14.29 28.96
C THR A 656 24.21 13.79 27.51
N SER A 657 23.11 13.19 27.07
CA SER A 657 22.96 12.60 25.73
C SER A 657 21.65 13.01 25.09
N LEU A 658 21.73 13.48 23.84
CA LEU A 658 20.60 13.63 22.93
C LEU A 658 20.76 12.64 21.78
N ALA A 659 19.78 11.75 21.58
CA ALA A 659 19.76 10.87 20.41
C ALA A 659 18.60 11.27 19.50
N ILE A 660 18.89 11.77 18.31
CA ILE A 660 17.89 12.36 17.41
C ILE A 660 17.75 11.48 16.16
N SER A 661 16.53 11.24 15.72
CA SER A 661 16.24 10.49 14.51
C SER A 661 15.00 11.04 13.80
N GLY A 662 14.75 10.55 12.59
CA GLY A 662 13.55 10.87 11.83
C GLY A 662 13.80 11.78 10.63
N ALA A 663 12.72 12.10 9.93
CA ALA A 663 12.77 12.74 8.62
C ALA A 663 12.55 14.26 8.63
N ALA A 664 11.95 14.79 9.70
CA ALA A 664 11.79 16.23 9.87
C ALA A 664 13.04 16.84 10.51
N GLY A 665 13.33 18.11 10.23
CA GLY A 665 14.36 18.87 10.92
C GLY A 665 13.94 19.20 12.35
N VAL A 666 14.92 19.47 13.21
CA VAL A 666 14.70 19.88 14.61
C VAL A 666 15.58 21.09 14.95
N ASP A 667 14.95 22.20 15.30
CA ASP A 667 15.57 23.44 15.77
C ASP A 667 15.47 23.55 17.29
N PHE A 668 16.60 23.45 17.97
CA PHE A 668 16.76 23.59 19.41
C PHE A 668 16.97 25.04 19.86
N THR A 669 16.81 26.05 18.98
CA THR A 669 16.97 27.47 19.33
C THR A 669 16.05 27.85 20.49
N GLY A 670 16.65 28.21 21.63
CA GLY A 670 15.94 28.54 22.88
C GLY A 670 15.93 27.41 23.90
N SER A 671 16.53 26.25 23.59
CA SER A 671 16.77 25.16 24.54
C SER A 671 17.84 25.53 25.58
N THR A 672 17.76 24.91 26.75
CA THR A 672 18.73 25.06 27.84
C THR A 672 19.30 23.69 28.20
N LEU A 673 20.54 23.43 27.77
CA LEU A 673 21.16 22.09 27.72
C LEU A 673 22.59 22.11 28.29
N SER A 674 22.73 22.39 29.59
CA SER A 674 24.02 22.71 30.22
C SER A 674 24.95 21.50 30.46
N ALA A 675 24.43 20.27 30.39
CA ALA A 675 25.19 19.04 30.69
C ALA A 675 25.43 18.15 29.46
N VAL A 676 24.94 18.54 28.28
CA VAL A 676 25.02 17.70 27.07
C VAL A 676 26.47 17.52 26.66
N ALA A 677 26.92 16.27 26.68
CA ALA A 677 28.25 15.85 26.22
C ALA A 677 28.18 15.11 24.87
N THR A 678 27.01 14.58 24.51
CA THR A 678 26.82 13.83 23.26
C THR A 678 25.52 14.20 22.56
N VAL A 679 25.59 14.41 21.25
CA VAL A 679 24.46 14.58 20.36
C VAL A 679 24.65 13.60 19.21
N SER A 680 23.74 12.63 19.09
CA SER A 680 23.80 11.55 18.10
C SER A 680 22.59 11.62 17.18
N ALA A 681 22.77 12.17 15.99
CA ALA A 681 21.74 12.38 14.97
C ALA A 681 22.11 11.78 13.59
N ALA A 682 22.98 10.77 13.57
CA ALA A 682 23.49 10.16 12.32
C ALA A 682 22.39 9.58 11.41
N SER A 683 21.26 9.15 11.97
CA SER A 683 20.11 8.61 11.23
C SER A 683 19.04 9.65 10.90
N ALA A 684 19.22 10.91 11.31
CA ALA A 684 18.32 11.99 10.95
C ALA A 684 18.52 12.40 9.48
N THR A 685 17.42 12.67 8.78
CA THR A 685 17.48 13.17 7.40
C THR A 685 17.01 14.61 7.25
N GLY A 686 16.39 15.18 8.28
CA GLY A 686 16.05 16.60 8.33
C GLY A 686 17.14 17.42 9.02
N ASP A 687 17.15 18.72 8.73
CA ASP A 687 18.10 19.69 9.28
C ASP A 687 18.09 19.74 10.80
N ILE A 688 19.24 19.57 11.44
CA ILE A 688 19.44 19.70 12.88
C ILE A 688 20.07 21.06 13.17
N LYS A 689 19.38 21.88 13.96
CA LYS A 689 19.89 23.16 14.43
C LYS A 689 20.04 23.14 15.94
N ILE A 690 21.28 23.21 16.41
CA ILE A 690 21.62 23.11 17.82
C ILE A 690 22.59 24.21 18.25
N ASP A 691 22.30 24.82 19.41
CA ASP A 691 23.14 25.84 20.03
C ASP A 691 23.48 25.42 21.47
N LEU A 692 24.73 25.02 21.67
CA LEU A 692 25.30 24.57 22.94
C LEU A 692 26.28 25.61 23.51
N THR A 693 26.14 26.89 23.17
CA THR A 693 27.03 27.95 23.68
C THR A 693 26.71 28.38 25.13
N GLY A 694 25.61 27.89 25.69
CA GLY A 694 25.06 28.27 27.01
C GLY A 694 25.80 27.75 28.26
N GLY A 695 27.13 27.58 28.20
CA GLY A 695 27.95 27.25 29.37
C GLY A 695 28.20 25.76 29.61
N LEU A 696 28.57 25.01 28.57
CA LEU A 696 29.03 23.63 28.69
C LEU A 696 30.24 23.54 29.65
N THR A 697 30.24 22.53 30.51
CA THR A 697 31.34 22.25 31.44
C THR A 697 32.35 21.21 30.92
N THR A 698 31.98 20.53 29.84
CA THR A 698 32.77 19.51 29.14
C THR A 698 32.86 19.83 27.65
N GLY A 699 33.73 19.12 26.92
CA GLY A 699 33.66 19.10 25.45
C GLY A 699 32.43 18.32 24.99
N VAL A 700 31.95 18.59 23.77
CA VAL A 700 30.81 17.88 23.19
C VAL A 700 31.23 17.05 21.98
N THR A 701 30.65 15.86 21.85
CA THR A 701 30.64 15.10 20.59
C THR A 701 29.30 15.27 19.90
N VAL A 702 29.29 15.87 18.72
CA VAL A 702 28.09 16.05 17.89
C VAL A 702 28.26 15.23 16.61
N THR A 703 27.31 14.35 16.33
CA THR A 703 27.20 13.67 15.04
C THR A 703 25.84 13.97 14.45
N THR A 704 25.79 14.45 13.21
CA THR A 704 24.54 14.70 12.49
C THR A 704 24.46 13.90 11.19
N GLY A 705 23.39 14.10 10.43
CA GLY A 705 22.90 13.17 9.42
C GLY A 705 23.09 13.66 7.99
N THR A 706 22.00 13.72 7.24
CA THR A 706 22.02 14.14 5.82
C THR A 706 21.38 15.52 5.56
N GLY A 707 20.88 16.17 6.62
CA GLY A 707 20.28 17.50 6.55
C GLY A 707 21.33 18.61 6.42
N ASN A 708 20.89 19.85 6.18
CA ASN A 708 21.78 21.01 6.26
C ASN A 708 21.83 21.48 7.71
N ASP A 709 22.85 21.04 8.44
CA ASP A 709 22.86 21.16 9.89
C ASP A 709 23.47 22.51 10.34
N THR A 710 22.98 23.07 11.43
CA THR A 710 23.58 24.24 12.09
C THR A 710 24.02 23.87 13.48
N ILE A 711 25.32 23.87 13.73
CA ILE A 711 25.91 23.40 14.97
C ILE A 711 26.70 24.55 15.59
N LYS A 712 26.34 24.94 16.81
CA LYS A 712 27.14 25.86 17.62
C LYS A 712 27.52 25.19 18.93
N SER A 713 28.81 25.19 19.26
CA SER A 713 29.31 24.75 20.56
C SER A 713 30.36 25.73 21.08
N ALA A 714 30.44 25.85 22.40
CA ALA A 714 31.52 26.57 23.06
C ALA A 714 31.87 25.82 24.35
N ALA A 715 32.69 24.77 24.21
CA ALA A 715 33.19 24.07 25.38
C ALA A 715 34.04 24.97 26.27
N ALA A 716 34.14 24.60 27.54
CA ALA A 716 35.02 25.28 28.48
C ALA A 716 36.48 25.22 27.99
N ALA A 717 37.27 26.25 28.33
CA ALA A 717 38.67 26.34 27.92
C ALA A 717 39.48 25.07 28.25
N GLY A 718 40.25 24.58 27.28
CA GLY A 718 41.04 23.35 27.38
C GLY A 718 40.23 22.05 27.24
N LYS A 719 38.99 22.14 26.74
CA LYS A 719 38.18 20.99 26.31
C LYS A 719 38.11 20.95 24.79
N VAL A 720 37.74 19.78 24.27
CA VAL A 720 37.73 19.46 22.84
C VAL A 720 36.29 19.22 22.40
N ASP A 721 35.85 19.95 21.38
CA ASP A 721 34.64 19.59 20.64
C ASP A 721 34.99 18.67 19.48
N THR A 722 34.19 17.62 19.30
CA THR A 722 34.30 16.67 18.18
C THR A 722 33.00 16.71 17.37
N ILE A 723 33.07 17.24 16.16
CA ILE A 723 31.91 17.43 15.29
C ILE A 723 32.05 16.53 14.06
N ASN A 724 31.04 15.70 13.79
CA ASN A 724 30.89 14.91 12.57
C ASN A 724 29.56 15.29 11.92
N SER A 725 29.53 16.25 10.99
CA SER A 725 28.26 16.81 10.50
C SER A 725 27.58 15.98 9.40
N GLY A 726 28.15 14.85 9.00
CA GLY A 726 27.56 14.00 7.97
C GLY A 726 27.62 14.65 6.59
N THR A 727 26.53 14.56 5.82
CA THR A 727 26.42 15.17 4.48
C THR A 727 25.42 16.33 4.54
N GLY A 728 25.66 17.42 3.83
CA GLY A 728 24.74 18.56 3.84
C GLY A 728 25.51 19.88 3.88
N ASN A 729 24.85 20.98 3.51
CA ASN A 729 25.50 22.29 3.57
C ASN A 729 25.50 22.78 5.02
N ASP A 730 26.45 22.27 5.80
CA ASP A 730 26.49 22.47 7.24
C ASP A 730 27.12 23.81 7.63
N ASN A 731 26.61 24.40 8.71
CA ASN A 731 27.15 25.60 9.34
C ASN A 731 27.61 25.28 10.76
N ILE A 732 28.92 25.25 10.97
CA ILE A 732 29.57 24.80 12.20
C ILE A 732 30.32 25.98 12.82
N THR A 733 30.03 26.27 14.08
CA THR A 733 30.80 27.22 14.90
C THR A 733 31.21 26.55 16.19
N VAL A 734 32.52 26.42 16.43
CA VAL A 734 33.08 25.91 17.69
C VAL A 734 33.91 27.01 18.37
N GLY A 735 33.93 27.00 19.69
CA GLY A 735 34.70 27.96 20.50
C GLY A 735 36.21 27.73 20.46
N ASP A 736 36.93 28.38 21.40
CA ASP A 736 38.34 28.09 21.63
C ASP A 736 38.54 26.65 22.15
N GLY A 737 39.68 26.03 21.85
CA GLY A 737 40.02 24.66 22.20
C GLY A 737 40.64 23.90 21.02
N ASP A 738 41.15 22.70 21.30
CA ASP A 738 41.76 21.85 20.28
C ASP A 738 40.67 21.01 19.60
N ASN A 739 39.86 21.63 18.74
CA ASN A 739 38.64 21.01 18.21
C ASN A 739 38.90 20.08 17.02
N VAL A 740 38.05 19.07 16.85
CA VAL A 740 38.08 18.13 15.72
C VAL A 740 36.77 18.25 14.95
N ILE A 741 36.84 18.56 13.65
CA ILE A 741 35.67 18.75 12.79
C ILE A 741 35.83 17.93 11.52
N ASN A 742 34.88 17.02 11.28
CA ASN A 742 34.71 16.30 10.03
C ASN A 742 33.36 16.68 9.43
N ALA A 743 33.36 17.32 8.26
CA ALA A 743 32.14 17.88 7.66
C ALA A 743 32.00 17.55 6.18
N GLY A 744 30.81 17.70 5.62
CA GLY A 744 30.59 17.64 4.16
C GLY A 744 30.82 16.28 3.52
N GLY A 745 30.60 15.17 4.22
CA GLY A 745 30.78 13.82 3.68
C GLY A 745 30.00 13.53 2.38
N GLY A 746 30.34 12.42 1.72
CA GLY A 746 29.67 11.97 0.48
C GLY A 746 30.26 12.55 -0.81
N THR A 747 29.59 12.31 -1.95
CA THR A 747 30.07 12.69 -3.29
C THR A 747 29.30 13.86 -3.91
N ALA A 748 28.33 14.43 -3.19
CA ALA A 748 27.51 15.52 -3.70
C ALA A 748 28.29 16.85 -3.72
N ALA A 749 27.84 17.80 -4.55
CA ALA A 749 28.40 19.16 -4.64
C ALA A 749 27.88 20.01 -3.48
N VAL A 750 28.31 19.66 -2.27
CA VAL A 750 27.90 20.25 -1.00
C VAL A 750 29.08 21.01 -0.42
N GLY A 751 28.82 22.24 0.06
CA GLY A 751 29.83 23.12 0.65
C GLY A 751 29.48 23.46 2.09
N VAL A 752 30.49 23.54 2.95
CA VAL A 752 30.30 23.78 4.40
C VAL A 752 30.85 25.13 4.84
N THR A 753 30.28 25.69 5.89
CA THR A 753 30.82 26.87 6.59
C THR A 753 31.30 26.44 7.97
N ILE A 754 32.57 26.67 8.27
CA ILE A 754 33.19 26.29 9.53
C ILE A 754 33.90 27.50 10.14
N VAL A 755 33.63 27.78 11.40
CA VAL A 755 34.35 28.77 12.21
C VAL A 755 34.82 28.08 13.49
N ALA A 756 36.13 27.96 13.67
CA ALA A 756 36.75 27.45 14.88
C ALA A 756 37.55 28.55 15.58
N GLY A 757 37.45 28.60 16.92
CA GLY A 757 38.21 29.54 17.76
C GLY A 757 39.71 29.26 17.79
N ASN A 758 40.40 29.85 18.76
CA ASN A 758 41.82 29.62 18.97
C ASN A 758 42.08 28.22 19.53
N GLY A 759 43.23 27.63 19.21
CA GLY A 759 43.63 26.28 19.63
C GLY A 759 44.23 25.49 18.47
N GLU A 760 44.60 24.24 18.73
CA GLU A 760 45.07 23.30 17.71
C GLU A 760 43.87 22.60 17.06
N ASN A 761 43.20 23.27 16.12
CA ASN A 761 42.03 22.70 15.46
C ASN A 761 42.40 21.76 14.31
N SER A 762 41.71 20.63 14.19
CA SER A 762 41.82 19.67 13.09
C SER A 762 40.52 19.61 12.29
N ILE A 763 40.53 20.11 11.06
CA ILE A 763 39.36 20.21 10.19
C ILE A 763 39.57 19.36 8.93
N THR A 764 38.61 18.50 8.63
CA THR A 764 38.53 17.76 7.37
C THR A 764 37.17 17.97 6.74
N VAL A 765 37.16 18.44 5.50
CA VAL A 765 35.96 18.62 4.69
C VAL A 765 35.94 17.59 3.56
N GLY A 766 34.82 16.90 3.44
CA GLY A 766 34.50 16.02 2.31
C GLY A 766 33.70 16.75 1.23
N GLY A 767 33.27 16.00 0.22
CA GLY A 767 32.38 16.54 -0.82
C GLY A 767 33.12 17.28 -1.93
N SER A 768 32.35 17.97 -2.78
CA SER A 768 32.87 18.69 -3.96
C SER A 768 32.33 20.12 -4.11
N GLY A 769 31.58 20.61 -3.12
CA GLY A 769 31.06 21.97 -3.11
C GLY A 769 32.03 22.95 -2.45
N LYS A 770 31.78 24.24 -2.65
CA LYS A 770 32.66 25.31 -2.14
C LYS A 770 32.51 25.50 -0.65
N SER A 771 33.60 25.43 0.09
CA SER A 771 33.63 25.54 1.54
C SER A 771 34.27 26.85 2.01
N SER A 772 33.81 27.35 3.16
CA SER A 772 34.37 28.52 3.85
C SER A 772 34.82 28.09 5.23
N ILE A 773 36.13 28.06 5.45
CA ILE A 773 36.74 27.55 6.67
C ILE A 773 37.52 28.67 7.34
N THR A 774 37.24 28.95 8.61
CA THR A 774 37.99 29.90 9.43
C THR A 774 38.52 29.20 10.66
N VAL A 775 39.84 29.28 10.88
CA VAL A 775 40.49 28.81 12.11
C VAL A 775 41.19 29.96 12.81
N GLY A 776 41.04 30.02 14.14
CA GLY A 776 41.72 31.00 14.99
C GLY A 776 43.23 30.78 15.08
N SER A 777 43.88 31.46 16.03
CA SER A 777 45.32 31.28 16.26
C SER A 777 45.62 29.92 16.91
N GLY A 778 46.76 29.33 16.57
CA GLY A 778 47.18 28.01 17.04
C GLY A 778 47.80 27.18 15.91
N ASN A 779 48.14 25.93 16.20
CA ASN A 779 48.70 25.02 15.19
C ASN A 779 47.55 24.24 14.55
N ASN A 780 46.90 24.83 13.55
CA ASN A 780 45.72 24.22 12.93
C ASN A 780 46.10 23.28 11.79
N VAL A 781 45.30 22.24 11.57
CA VAL A 781 45.37 21.34 10.41
C VAL A 781 44.06 21.43 9.66
N VAL A 782 44.10 21.78 8.36
CA VAL A 782 42.91 21.91 7.51
C VAL A 782 43.07 21.09 6.25
N VAL A 783 42.07 20.28 5.93
CA VAL A 783 41.88 19.62 4.64
C VAL A 783 40.58 20.16 4.01
N GLY A 784 40.70 20.96 2.95
CA GLY A 784 39.60 21.71 2.32
C GLY A 784 38.66 20.86 1.46
N GLY A 785 39.18 19.82 0.81
CA GLY A 785 38.38 18.88 0.03
C GLY A 785 38.44 19.18 -1.46
N ALA A 786 37.34 19.01 -2.18
CA ALA A 786 37.24 19.46 -3.57
C ALA A 786 36.21 20.59 -3.64
N GLY A 787 36.38 21.52 -4.59
CA GLY A 787 35.56 22.73 -4.64
C GLY A 787 36.46 23.94 -4.86
N ALA A 788 35.90 25.14 -4.92
CA ALA A 788 36.71 26.36 -4.84
C ALA A 788 36.57 26.89 -3.42
N ASP A 789 37.49 26.49 -2.55
CA ASP A 789 37.39 26.67 -1.10
C ASP A 789 38.07 27.96 -0.65
N THR A 790 37.61 28.52 0.46
CA THR A 790 38.23 29.68 1.11
C THR A 790 38.64 29.31 2.53
N VAL A 791 39.93 29.45 2.84
CA VAL A 791 40.51 29.08 4.14
C VAL A 791 41.14 30.31 4.78
N HIS A 792 40.51 30.81 5.84
CA HIS A 792 41.00 31.86 6.72
C HIS A 792 41.83 31.23 7.84
N VAL A 793 43.08 31.68 8.00
CA VAL A 793 44.00 31.17 9.02
C VAL A 793 44.53 32.28 9.91
N GLY A 794 44.44 32.07 11.22
CA GLY A 794 45.13 32.88 12.23
C GLY A 794 46.64 32.59 12.32
N SER A 795 47.28 33.18 13.33
CA SER A 795 48.71 32.98 13.59
C SER A 795 49.01 31.56 14.10
N GLY A 796 50.26 31.09 13.94
CA GLY A 796 50.70 29.76 14.41
C GLY A 796 51.24 28.87 13.30
N ALA A 797 51.64 27.65 13.64
CA ALA A 797 52.18 26.69 12.67
C ALA A 797 51.03 25.90 12.03
N ASN A 798 50.34 26.53 11.07
CA ASN A 798 49.21 25.92 10.39
C ASN A 798 49.67 24.97 9.28
N THR A 799 48.90 23.91 9.02
CA THR A 799 49.11 22.96 7.92
C THR A 799 47.84 22.85 7.09
N LEU A 800 47.89 23.27 5.83
CA LEU A 800 46.75 23.26 4.92
C LEU A 800 46.97 22.27 3.78
N THR A 801 45.92 21.53 3.45
CA THR A 801 45.77 20.74 2.22
C THR A 801 44.50 21.25 1.56
N LEU A 802 44.62 22.03 0.49
CA LEU A 802 43.48 22.73 -0.12
C LEU A 802 42.61 21.74 -0.89
N GLY A 803 43.26 20.82 -1.61
CA GLY A 803 42.65 19.78 -2.42
C GLY A 803 42.39 20.24 -3.85
N ALA A 804 41.27 19.84 -4.44
CA ALA A 804 41.03 20.04 -5.88
C ALA A 804 40.14 21.25 -6.10
N GLY A 805 40.68 22.30 -6.72
CA GLY A 805 39.96 23.57 -6.71
C GLY A 805 40.67 24.72 -7.34
N LYS A 806 40.07 25.90 -7.17
CA LYS A 806 40.79 27.17 -7.25
C LYS A 806 40.61 27.81 -5.89
N ASP A 807 41.52 27.49 -5.00
CA ASP A 807 41.32 27.74 -3.58
C ASP A 807 41.92 29.07 -3.17
N VAL A 808 41.39 29.68 -2.11
CA VAL A 808 41.84 30.97 -1.58
C VAL A 808 42.26 30.79 -0.12
N VAL A 809 43.52 31.06 0.18
CA VAL A 809 44.00 31.15 1.56
C VAL A 809 44.10 32.62 1.96
N VAL A 810 43.41 33.00 3.03
CA VAL A 810 43.44 34.34 3.61
C VAL A 810 44.19 34.30 4.94
N PHE A 811 45.20 35.15 5.08
CA PHE A 811 46.05 35.16 6.28
C PHE A 811 45.60 36.25 7.25
N ASP A 812 44.80 35.90 8.26
CA ASP A 812 44.20 36.90 9.15
C ASP A 812 45.18 37.48 10.19
N ALA A 813 46.36 36.86 10.37
CA ALA A 813 47.40 37.35 11.28
C ALA A 813 48.82 36.95 10.85
N VAL A 814 49.81 37.76 11.25
CA VAL A 814 51.23 37.47 11.07
C VAL A 814 51.77 36.56 12.17
N SER A 815 52.76 35.74 11.81
CA SER A 815 53.46 34.88 12.77
C SER A 815 54.37 35.68 13.70
N SER A 816 54.44 35.26 14.96
CA SER A 816 55.34 35.81 15.97
C SER A 816 56.79 35.33 15.86
N SER A 817 57.10 34.44 14.91
CA SER A 817 58.44 33.88 14.71
C SER A 817 58.69 33.50 13.25
N SER A 818 59.93 33.65 12.77
CA SER A 818 60.36 33.22 11.43
C SER A 818 60.36 31.69 11.24
N ALA A 819 60.25 30.93 12.33
CA ALA A 819 60.17 29.47 12.33
C ALA A 819 58.73 28.94 12.40
N ILE A 820 57.75 29.83 12.59
CA ILE A 820 56.33 29.49 12.69
C ILE A 820 55.65 30.12 11.48
N PHE A 821 54.99 29.32 10.65
CA PHE A 821 54.30 29.82 9.47
C PHE A 821 53.26 28.81 9.01
N THR A 822 52.32 29.28 8.20
CA THR A 822 51.40 28.41 7.49
C THR A 822 52.15 27.63 6.40
N THR A 823 51.97 26.31 6.39
CA THR A 823 52.47 25.41 5.36
C THR A 823 51.31 24.90 4.51
N VAL A 824 51.36 25.14 3.21
CA VAL A 824 50.41 24.60 2.22
C VAL A 824 51.04 23.41 1.52
N LYS A 825 50.38 22.26 1.58
CA LYS A 825 50.96 20.97 1.16
C LYS A 825 50.84 20.68 -0.34
N ASP A 826 49.85 21.27 -1.00
CA ASP A 826 49.37 20.86 -2.32
C ASP A 826 49.03 22.03 -3.24
N ALA A 827 49.62 23.21 -2.99
CA ALA A 827 49.41 24.41 -3.80
C ALA A 827 49.60 24.12 -5.31
N ALA A 828 48.62 24.52 -6.11
CA ALA A 828 48.53 24.22 -7.53
C ALA A 828 48.14 25.47 -8.36
N ALA A 829 48.23 25.35 -9.68
CA ALA A 829 47.84 26.43 -10.59
C ALA A 829 46.34 26.78 -10.44
N GLY A 830 46.05 28.05 -10.22
CA GLY A 830 44.70 28.56 -9.94
C GLY A 830 44.47 28.94 -8.47
N ASP A 831 45.26 28.39 -7.54
CA ASP A 831 45.17 28.75 -6.12
C ASP A 831 45.66 30.17 -5.86
N SER A 832 45.11 30.79 -4.83
CA SER A 832 45.33 32.19 -4.48
C SER A 832 45.65 32.38 -3.01
N PHE A 833 46.55 33.32 -2.74
CA PHE A 833 47.02 33.69 -1.41
C PHE A 833 46.75 35.17 -1.18
N ASP A 834 45.86 35.49 -0.23
CA ASP A 834 45.45 36.85 0.11
C ASP A 834 46.16 37.34 1.38
N PHE A 835 46.97 38.39 1.20
CA PHE A 835 47.74 39.04 2.27
C PHE A 835 47.07 40.32 2.78
N GLY A 836 45.91 40.69 2.24
CA GLY A 836 45.32 42.03 2.42
C GLY A 836 44.91 42.40 3.85
N THR A 837 44.74 41.41 4.71
CA THR A 837 44.50 41.54 6.15
C THR A 837 45.76 41.87 6.94
N VAL A 838 46.94 41.49 6.44
CA VAL A 838 48.25 41.78 7.04
C VAL A 838 48.73 43.16 6.61
N ALA A 839 48.95 43.35 5.31
CA ALA A 839 49.38 44.61 4.70
C ALA A 839 48.96 44.65 3.21
N ALA A 840 49.07 45.84 2.60
CA ALA A 840 48.82 45.98 1.18
C ALA A 840 50.06 45.61 0.36
N ILE A 841 49.88 44.81 -0.68
CA ILE A 841 50.98 44.43 -1.57
C ILE A 841 51.40 45.65 -2.42
N ALA A 842 52.67 46.02 -2.32
CA ALA A 842 53.31 47.15 -3.01
C ALA A 842 54.03 46.74 -4.30
N ASN A 843 54.06 45.46 -4.65
CA ASN A 843 54.54 45.01 -5.96
C ASN A 843 53.71 45.68 -7.07
N GLY A 844 54.37 46.14 -8.14
CA GLY A 844 53.65 46.63 -9.32
C GLY A 844 52.72 45.56 -9.90
N THR A 845 51.55 45.94 -10.42
CA THR A 845 50.55 45.01 -10.97
C THR A 845 51.03 44.36 -12.27
N ALA A 846 51.61 43.17 -12.19
CA ALA A 846 51.97 42.34 -13.35
C ALA A 846 52.19 40.87 -13.01
N LYS A 847 53.36 40.54 -12.44
CA LYS A 847 53.83 39.19 -12.13
C LYS A 847 54.74 39.24 -10.90
N LEU A 848 54.81 38.15 -10.14
CA LEU A 848 55.67 38.05 -8.96
C LEU A 848 57.17 38.05 -9.32
N GLY A 849 57.55 37.49 -10.48
CA GLY A 849 58.91 37.56 -11.00
C GLY A 849 59.84 36.44 -10.48
N ALA A 850 61.12 36.49 -10.82
CA ALA A 850 62.06 35.40 -10.57
C ALA A 850 62.32 35.14 -9.06
N ALA A 851 62.59 33.88 -8.71
CA ALA A 851 63.03 33.50 -7.37
C ALA A 851 64.30 34.25 -6.96
N LEU A 852 64.42 34.56 -5.67
CA LEU A 852 65.65 35.09 -5.11
C LEU A 852 66.75 34.02 -5.14
N THR A 853 67.95 34.43 -5.55
CA THR A 853 69.14 33.60 -5.56
C THR A 853 70.13 34.13 -4.52
N SER A 854 70.74 33.23 -3.75
CA SER A 854 71.82 33.57 -2.80
C SER A 854 73.09 32.79 -3.16
N GLY A 855 74.25 33.41 -2.98
CA GLY A 855 75.55 32.73 -3.08
C GLY A 855 75.85 31.81 -1.88
N VAL A 856 75.02 31.87 -0.83
CA VAL A 856 75.08 31.03 0.36
C VAL A 856 73.74 30.31 0.54
N ASN A 857 73.77 28.98 0.56
CA ASN A 857 72.58 28.13 0.63
C ASN A 857 72.16 27.84 2.08
N ASP A 858 71.69 28.87 2.78
CA ASP A 858 71.08 28.75 4.11
C ASP A 858 69.75 29.52 4.19
N TYR A 859 68.82 29.00 5.00
CA TYR A 859 67.46 29.53 5.12
C TYR A 859 67.44 31.01 5.54
N GLN A 860 68.26 31.38 6.52
CA GLN A 860 68.22 32.72 7.12
C GLN A 860 68.71 33.80 6.17
N THR A 861 69.71 33.50 5.34
CA THR A 861 70.22 34.40 4.31
C THR A 861 69.17 34.66 3.24
N PHE A 862 68.47 33.61 2.77
CA PHE A 862 67.35 33.79 1.84
C PHE A 862 66.21 34.60 2.47
N LEU A 863 65.84 34.29 3.71
CA LEU A 863 64.77 34.97 4.43
C LEU A 863 65.06 36.47 4.61
N ASN A 864 66.28 36.83 5.03
CA ASN A 864 66.68 38.24 5.17
C ASN A 864 66.77 38.96 3.82
N ALA A 865 67.17 38.26 2.76
CA ALA A 865 67.18 38.85 1.42
C ALA A 865 65.77 39.11 0.86
N ALA A 866 64.79 38.29 1.28
CA ALA A 866 63.38 38.46 0.97
C ALA A 866 62.74 39.60 1.78
N ALA A 867 63.01 39.65 3.08
CA ALA A 867 62.60 40.71 4.01
C ALA A 867 63.50 41.96 3.97
N GLY A 868 64.08 42.25 2.80
CA GLY A 868 64.93 43.43 2.57
C GLY A 868 64.63 44.09 1.24
N LYS A 869 63.40 43.90 0.74
CA LYS A 869 62.93 44.42 -0.56
C LYS A 869 62.15 45.72 -0.41
N GLY A 870 61.74 46.06 0.80
CA GLY A 870 60.99 47.25 1.15
C GLY A 870 59.56 46.92 1.55
N ALA A 871 58.98 47.77 2.39
CA ALA A 871 57.65 47.59 2.96
C ALA A 871 56.55 47.37 1.89
N GLY A 872 55.70 46.37 2.11
CA GLY A 872 54.65 45.87 1.23
C GLY A 872 55.15 44.97 0.10
N VAL A 873 56.46 44.70 -0.03
CA VAL A 873 56.97 43.90 -1.16
C VAL A 873 56.92 42.42 -0.83
N VAL A 874 56.21 41.66 -1.67
CA VAL A 874 56.23 40.20 -1.66
C VAL A 874 57.32 39.67 -2.59
N SER A 875 58.11 38.73 -2.09
CA SER A 875 59.14 38.01 -2.84
C SER A 875 59.18 36.53 -2.45
N TRP A 876 59.92 35.71 -3.20
CA TRP A 876 59.94 34.26 -2.96
C TRP A 876 61.31 33.64 -3.24
N PHE A 877 61.57 32.50 -2.59
CA PHE A 877 62.78 31.70 -2.76
C PHE A 877 62.47 30.20 -2.58
N GLN A 878 63.44 29.36 -2.94
CA GLN A 878 63.38 27.91 -2.72
C GLN A 878 64.53 27.47 -1.81
N PHE A 879 64.23 26.68 -0.79
CA PHE A 879 65.22 26.16 0.15
C PHE A 879 64.78 24.79 0.68
N GLY A 880 65.72 23.85 0.85
CA GLY A 880 65.42 22.57 1.48
C GLY A 880 64.41 21.67 0.75
N GLY A 881 64.13 21.93 -0.53
CA GLY A 881 63.13 21.19 -1.33
C GLY A 881 61.75 21.85 -1.36
N ASP A 882 61.56 22.98 -0.70
CA ASP A 882 60.29 23.70 -0.58
C ASP A 882 60.39 25.14 -1.10
N THR A 883 59.23 25.77 -1.31
CA THR A 883 59.09 27.14 -1.82
C THR A 883 58.56 28.05 -0.70
N TYR A 884 59.11 29.25 -0.57
CA TYR A 884 58.75 30.20 0.49
C TYR A 884 58.36 31.53 -0.12
N VAL A 885 57.24 32.09 0.34
CA VAL A 885 56.74 33.43 -0.03
C VAL A 885 56.83 34.32 1.20
N VAL A 886 57.42 35.50 1.05
CA VAL A 886 57.66 36.45 2.13
C VAL A 886 57.13 37.82 1.74
N GLU A 887 56.26 38.38 2.58
CA GLU A 887 55.85 39.78 2.52
C GLU A 887 56.70 40.58 3.50
N ASP A 888 57.55 41.45 2.97
CA ASP A 888 58.34 42.42 3.74
C ASP A 888 57.46 43.61 4.09
N VAL A 889 57.06 43.76 5.34
CA VAL A 889 56.26 44.89 5.83
C VAL A 889 57.12 45.83 6.67
N SER A 890 58.23 45.32 7.20
CA SER A 890 59.15 46.05 8.04
C SER A 890 59.95 47.10 7.26
N ALA A 891 60.57 48.01 8.01
CA ALA A 891 61.55 48.95 7.47
C ALA A 891 63.00 48.43 7.60
N THR A 892 63.18 47.18 8.03
CA THR A 892 64.48 46.57 8.30
C THR A 892 64.96 45.73 7.11
N ASN A 893 66.27 45.55 6.98
CA ASN A 893 66.85 44.70 5.92
C ASN A 893 66.99 43.23 6.37
N SER A 894 66.12 42.79 7.28
CA SER A 894 66.13 41.48 7.92
C SER A 894 64.73 41.16 8.39
N PHE A 895 64.37 39.89 8.41
CA PHE A 895 63.02 39.48 8.79
C PHE A 895 62.67 39.91 10.23
N ALA A 896 61.64 40.73 10.36
CA ALA A 896 61.08 41.21 11.61
C ALA A 896 59.87 40.37 12.01
N ALA A 897 60.07 39.46 12.97
CA ALA A 897 59.00 38.61 13.49
C ALA A 897 57.84 39.43 14.08
N GLY A 898 56.60 39.00 13.82
CA GLY A 898 55.39 39.73 14.21
C GLY A 898 55.10 40.96 13.35
N THR A 899 55.84 41.17 12.25
CA THR A 899 55.58 42.26 11.29
C THR A 899 55.65 41.73 9.86
N ASP A 900 56.75 41.08 9.50
CA ASP A 900 56.88 40.42 8.20
C ASP A 900 56.12 39.10 8.18
N HIS A 901 55.58 38.74 7.01
CA HIS A 901 54.80 37.52 6.84
C HIS A 901 55.57 36.50 5.99
N ILE A 902 55.46 35.22 6.35
CA ILE A 902 56.08 34.12 5.62
C ILE A 902 55.11 32.96 5.50
N VAL A 903 55.06 32.37 4.31
CA VAL A 903 54.27 31.18 3.98
C VAL A 903 55.19 30.17 3.32
N LYS A 904 55.02 28.90 3.69
CA LYS A 904 55.70 27.77 3.06
C LYS A 904 54.74 27.04 2.12
N LEU A 905 55.18 26.78 0.90
CA LEU A 905 54.54 25.88 -0.05
C LEU A 905 55.42 24.64 -0.19
N THR A 906 54.83 23.46 0.02
CA THR A 906 55.56 22.19 -0.03
C THR A 906 55.97 21.88 -1.47
N GLY A 907 57.24 21.53 -1.66
CA GLY A 907 57.81 21.24 -2.98
C GLY A 907 58.36 22.46 -3.72
N LEU A 908 58.98 22.19 -4.87
CA LEU A 908 59.60 23.20 -5.73
C LEU A 908 58.58 23.73 -6.75
N ILE A 909 57.87 24.79 -6.37
CA ILE A 909 56.86 25.46 -7.20
C ILE A 909 57.50 26.72 -7.82
N ASP A 910 57.38 26.87 -9.14
CA ASP A 910 57.86 28.07 -9.83
C ASP A 910 56.79 29.17 -9.80
N LEU A 911 57.03 30.23 -9.02
CA LEU A 911 56.12 31.35 -8.89
C LEU A 911 56.43 32.51 -9.86
N SER A 912 57.35 32.32 -10.81
CA SER A 912 57.77 33.39 -11.73
C SER A 912 56.64 33.90 -12.63
N GLY A 913 55.68 33.03 -12.93
CA GLY A 913 54.46 33.36 -13.68
C GLY A 913 53.33 33.93 -12.83
N ALA A 914 53.34 33.75 -11.50
CA ALA A 914 52.21 34.07 -10.63
C ALA A 914 51.80 35.54 -10.75
N THR A 915 50.49 35.80 -10.79
CA THR A 915 49.95 37.15 -10.99
C THR A 915 49.58 37.80 -9.67
N ILE A 916 49.74 39.11 -9.60
CA ILE A 916 49.37 39.92 -8.43
C ILE A 916 48.18 40.81 -8.82
N ALA A 917 47.06 40.67 -8.11
CA ALA A 917 45.87 41.48 -8.28
C ALA A 917 45.39 42.01 -6.92
N GLY A 918 45.59 43.30 -6.67
CA GLY A 918 45.36 43.86 -5.33
C GLY A 918 46.33 43.23 -4.33
N ASN A 919 45.80 42.60 -3.28
CA ASN A 919 46.57 41.92 -2.24
C ASN A 919 46.63 40.39 -2.43
N VAL A 920 46.20 39.90 -3.60
CA VAL A 920 46.07 38.47 -3.88
C VAL A 920 47.14 38.03 -4.89
N ILE A 921 47.87 36.98 -4.55
CA ILE A 921 48.80 36.28 -5.44
C ILE A 921 48.12 35.02 -5.96
N THR A 922 47.96 34.90 -7.27
CA THR A 922 47.36 33.73 -7.92
C THR A 922 48.42 32.93 -8.69
N LEU A 923 48.50 31.63 -8.43
CA LEU A 923 49.38 30.68 -9.11
C LEU A 923 48.90 30.41 -10.54
N VAL A 924 49.82 30.26 -11.50
CA VAL A 924 49.50 30.07 -12.93
C VAL A 924 50.19 28.87 -13.56
#